data_AF-A0A4Q1JJ89-F1
#
_entry.id   AF-A0A4Q1JJ89-F1
#
_cell.length_a   1.000
_cell.length_b   1.000
_cell.length_c   1.000
_cell.angle_alpha   90.00
_cell.angle_beta   90.00
_cell.angle_gamma   90.00
#
_symmetry.space_group_name_H-M   'P 1'
#
loop_
_entity.id
_entity.type
_entity.pdbx_description
1 polymer ?
#
loop_
_entity_poly.entity_id
_entity_poly.type
_entity_poly.pdbx_seq_one_letter_code
_entity_poly.pdbx_strand_id
1 'polypeptide(L)'
;MKVFSKNILFLGEAILNSYAQVFFSRNKTFALLLLLVSFFDIWAGVSGLISLVAANVIAFIMGFSPFYIKEGTYGFNSLLVGLGIGLYFQPGIEIVLLTVLSSALTLFIGLFLQGVFAKYALPFLSVPFLLGLWMIMMGSSDLTTLGISERGIYEANEFYDIGGQSLVNLYHSIQNLGLFDSVSIFLKSLGAIFFQSNWLAGLLILLGLLLYSRIAFTLAIYGFYVAYLFYGLIGANISELSYTYIGFNFILTSIALGGFYIIPSLYSYLWIVLLLPIVVLITLSSMQWFAPYQLSIYALPFNVVTLLFLYILKLRYKPNAKLQEVRVQHNSPEKNLYFFRNNALRMSSMGFSGFQLPFMGEWTVTQAHDGEYTHKDEWRHAWDFAIVDDEGKQFKKHGNVVEDYYCYNKLILSPADGEVVNILDGVPDNEIGKVNLDQNWGNSLVIHHHGGFYSQLSHFKEDSFTVKKGDFVKKGDVLGTCGNSGRSPFPHIHFQFQTTPYIGSATFEVALPHYMERINNQVVLKSYSQPIKSAKLLRGDAHPLLVQTLGFQLGQKFSFEVISGHNDKMILSQKDWHFEVKSDVLSNTYLYCGLTNSRAYFSIEANVLQFHNYLGNRRSLLYYLYLSCYKIYLGYYPNLNVRAEFPPNLIYGAGKLFIQDFIAPFHIYLKSEYQLNYLDKIDRITSEKIELKSKVICSYPNEKVYLKNEIIVESGALLRIKIYTKGKTLEIRCGNMQAY
;
A
#
# COMPACT_ATOMS: atom_id res chain seq x y z
N MET A 1 -22.79 5.16 -31.64
CA MET A 1 -23.01 3.88 -30.93
C MET A 1 -21.88 3.45 -29.99
N LYS A 2 -20.62 3.29 -30.43
CA LYS A 2 -19.51 2.82 -29.54
C LYS A 2 -19.23 3.72 -28.33
N VAL A 3 -19.27 5.05 -28.51
CA VAL A 3 -19.09 6.03 -27.41
C VAL A 3 -20.24 5.97 -26.40
N PHE A 4 -21.47 5.88 -26.89
CA PHE A 4 -22.67 5.78 -26.06
C PHE A 4 -22.69 4.51 -25.19
N SER A 5 -22.37 3.35 -25.78
CA SER A 5 -22.24 2.09 -25.04
C SER A 5 -21.14 2.15 -23.97
N LYS A 6 -20.00 2.80 -24.27
CA LYS A 6 -18.91 2.99 -23.31
C LYS A 6 -19.31 3.87 -22.13
N ASN A 7 -20.10 4.92 -22.38
CA ASN A 7 -20.59 5.83 -21.33
C ASN A 7 -21.64 5.14 -20.43
N ILE A 8 -22.50 4.30 -21.00
CA ILE A 8 -23.45 3.49 -20.21
C ILE A 8 -22.70 2.51 -19.29
N LEU A 9 -21.70 1.80 -19.82
CA LEU A 9 -20.90 0.88 -19.01
C LEU A 9 -20.16 1.63 -17.89
N PHE A 10 -19.64 2.82 -18.19
CA PHE A 10 -18.99 3.70 -17.22
C PHE A 10 -19.94 4.10 -16.09
N LEU A 11 -21.14 4.59 -16.41
CA LEU A 11 -22.14 5.00 -15.43
C LEU A 11 -22.64 3.81 -14.61
N GLY A 12 -22.86 2.65 -15.23
CA GLY A 12 -23.25 1.43 -14.52
C GLY A 12 -22.20 0.98 -13.49
N GLU A 13 -20.90 1.08 -13.84
CA GLU A 13 -19.83 0.81 -12.89
C GLU A 13 -19.76 1.85 -11.77
N ALA A 14 -19.99 3.14 -12.07
CA ALA A 14 -20.03 4.21 -11.08
C ALA A 14 -21.18 4.02 -10.07
N ILE A 15 -22.36 3.63 -10.55
CA ILE A 15 -23.54 3.35 -9.72
C ILE A 15 -23.23 2.23 -8.73
N LEU A 16 -22.79 1.06 -9.22
CA LEU A 16 -22.47 -0.07 -8.35
C LEU A 16 -21.35 0.26 -7.35
N ASN A 17 -20.28 0.92 -7.80
CA ASN A 17 -19.21 1.29 -6.88
C ASN A 17 -19.68 2.28 -5.81
N SER A 18 -20.62 3.17 -6.11
CA SER A 18 -21.20 4.11 -5.12
C SER A 18 -21.94 3.38 -4.00
N TYR A 19 -22.68 2.31 -4.31
CA TYR A 19 -23.29 1.45 -3.29
C TYR A 19 -22.24 0.79 -2.39
N ALA A 20 -21.20 0.20 -2.98
CA ALA A 20 -20.13 -0.45 -2.21
C ALA A 20 -19.28 0.55 -1.40
N GLN A 21 -19.17 1.80 -1.85
CA GLN A 21 -18.35 2.84 -1.21
C GLN A 21 -18.88 3.22 0.18
N VAL A 22 -20.18 3.01 0.47
CA VAL A 22 -20.77 3.19 1.81
C VAL A 22 -20.04 2.33 2.86
N PHE A 23 -19.54 1.15 2.46
CA PHE A 23 -18.72 0.24 3.27
C PHE A 23 -17.25 0.24 2.85
N PHE A 24 -16.78 1.32 2.23
CA PHE A 24 -15.39 1.48 1.79
C PHE A 24 -14.91 0.36 0.82
N SER A 25 -15.80 -0.11 -0.05
CA SER A 25 -15.56 -1.25 -0.93
C SER A 25 -15.74 -0.90 -2.41
N ARG A 26 -15.11 -1.70 -3.28
CA ARG A 26 -15.32 -1.69 -4.74
C ARG A 26 -15.70 -3.08 -5.28
N ASN A 27 -16.22 -3.94 -4.42
CA ASN A 27 -16.62 -5.27 -4.82
C ASN A 27 -18.01 -5.23 -5.50
N LYS A 28 -18.07 -5.61 -6.78
CA LYS A 28 -19.30 -5.58 -7.58
C LYS A 28 -20.40 -6.51 -7.06
N THR A 29 -20.04 -7.68 -6.54
CA THR A 29 -21.01 -8.63 -5.97
C THR A 29 -21.63 -8.06 -4.70
N PHE A 30 -20.80 -7.44 -3.85
CA PHE A 30 -21.29 -6.76 -2.65
C PHE A 30 -22.15 -5.54 -3.00
N ALA A 31 -21.74 -4.74 -3.99
CA ALA A 31 -22.54 -3.63 -4.50
C ALA A 31 -23.94 -4.05 -4.97
N LEU A 32 -24.05 -5.15 -5.71
CA LEU A 32 -25.34 -5.68 -6.18
C LEU A 32 -26.23 -6.11 -5.01
N LEU A 33 -25.63 -6.73 -4.00
CA LEU A 33 -26.37 -7.07 -2.78
C LEU A 33 -26.86 -5.81 -2.05
N LEU A 34 -26.04 -4.77 -1.92
CA LEU A 34 -26.44 -3.51 -1.29
C LEU A 34 -27.52 -2.78 -2.08
N LEU A 35 -27.45 -2.83 -3.41
CA LEU A 35 -28.52 -2.35 -4.29
C LEU A 35 -29.82 -3.08 -3.95
N LEU A 36 -29.82 -4.41 -3.92
CA LEU A 36 -31.02 -5.19 -3.56
C LEU A 36 -31.55 -4.83 -2.17
N VAL A 37 -30.67 -4.67 -1.18
CA VAL A 37 -31.04 -4.27 0.19
C VAL A 37 -31.72 -2.90 0.21
N SER A 38 -31.28 -1.95 -0.62
CA SER A 38 -31.91 -0.62 -0.66
C SER A 38 -33.36 -0.63 -1.14
N PHE A 39 -33.82 -1.69 -1.82
CA PHE A 39 -35.19 -1.84 -2.30
C PHE A 39 -36.09 -2.63 -1.32
N PHE A 40 -35.62 -2.91 -0.10
CA PHE A 40 -36.49 -3.45 0.95
C PHE A 40 -37.61 -2.45 1.29
N ASP A 41 -37.31 -1.14 1.26
CA ASP A 41 -38.29 -0.10 1.02
C ASP A 41 -38.16 0.38 -0.43
N ILE A 42 -39.23 0.21 -1.22
CA ILE A 42 -39.23 0.52 -2.66
C ILE A 42 -38.95 2.00 -2.91
N TRP A 43 -39.53 2.90 -2.10
CA TRP A 43 -39.44 4.35 -2.32
C TRP A 43 -38.12 4.92 -1.85
N ALA A 44 -37.55 4.39 -0.77
CA ALA A 44 -36.18 4.66 -0.37
C ALA A 44 -35.23 4.23 -1.50
N GLY A 45 -35.32 2.98 -1.97
CA GLY A 45 -34.47 2.46 -3.05
C GLY A 45 -34.55 3.26 -4.35
N VAL A 46 -35.76 3.60 -4.80
CA VAL A 46 -36.00 4.44 -5.99
C VAL A 46 -35.39 5.84 -5.81
N SER A 47 -35.66 6.51 -4.69
CA SER A 47 -35.13 7.86 -4.42
C SER A 47 -33.62 7.87 -4.29
N GLY A 48 -33.03 6.86 -3.64
CA GLY A 48 -31.60 6.64 -3.58
C GLY A 48 -30.96 6.48 -4.96
N LEU A 49 -31.57 5.67 -5.83
CA LEU A 49 -31.09 5.45 -7.19
C LEU A 49 -31.19 6.72 -8.06
N ILE A 50 -32.31 7.44 -7.98
CA ILE A 50 -32.50 8.73 -8.69
C ILE A 50 -31.43 9.73 -8.25
N SER A 51 -31.25 9.89 -6.93
CA SER A 51 -30.25 10.80 -6.37
C SER A 51 -28.84 10.45 -6.85
N LEU A 52 -28.47 9.17 -6.81
CA LEU A 52 -27.17 8.67 -7.25
C LEU A 52 -26.92 8.93 -8.75
N VAL A 53 -27.91 8.64 -9.59
CA VAL A 53 -27.82 8.88 -11.04
C VAL A 53 -27.67 10.38 -11.31
N ALA A 54 -28.46 11.22 -10.64
CA ALA A 54 -28.36 12.67 -10.76
C ALA A 54 -26.96 13.18 -10.39
N ALA A 55 -26.39 12.75 -9.25
CA ALA A 55 -25.04 13.17 -8.83
C ALA A 55 -23.99 12.80 -9.86
N ASN A 56 -24.00 11.56 -10.35
CA ASN A 56 -23.01 11.09 -11.33
C ASN A 56 -23.14 11.80 -12.68
N VAL A 57 -24.37 12.08 -13.13
CA VAL A 57 -24.63 12.81 -14.37
C VAL A 57 -24.19 14.27 -14.25
N ILE A 58 -24.56 14.95 -13.16
CA ILE A 58 -24.13 16.33 -12.89
C ILE A 58 -22.60 16.40 -12.83
N ALA A 59 -21.96 15.49 -12.10
CA ALA A 59 -20.51 15.46 -11.99
C ALA A 59 -19.82 15.24 -13.35
N PHE A 60 -20.39 14.37 -14.19
CA PHE A 60 -19.89 14.10 -15.53
C PHE A 60 -20.05 15.32 -16.46
N ILE A 61 -21.23 15.97 -16.46
CA ILE A 61 -21.52 17.16 -17.27
C ILE A 61 -20.60 18.32 -16.89
N MET A 62 -20.31 18.50 -15.61
CA MET A 62 -19.42 19.55 -15.11
C MET A 62 -17.94 19.30 -15.37
N GLY A 63 -17.58 18.14 -15.96
CA GLY A 63 -16.19 17.84 -16.34
C GLY A 63 -15.29 17.41 -15.17
N PHE A 64 -15.86 16.93 -14.05
CA PHE A 64 -15.04 16.39 -12.96
C PHE A 64 -14.35 15.07 -13.34
N SER A 65 -13.31 14.71 -12.59
CA SER A 65 -12.45 13.56 -12.89
C SER A 65 -13.26 12.26 -13.07
N PRO A 66 -13.16 11.61 -14.25
CA PRO A 66 -13.81 10.32 -14.49
C PRO A 66 -13.36 9.22 -13.53
N PHE A 67 -12.18 9.36 -12.93
CA PHE A 67 -11.65 8.42 -11.94
C PHE A 67 -12.52 8.40 -10.67
N TYR A 68 -12.80 9.57 -10.08
CA TYR A 68 -13.59 9.67 -8.83
C TYR A 68 -15.07 9.33 -9.04
N ILE A 69 -15.63 9.68 -10.20
CA ILE A 69 -16.99 9.27 -10.59
C ILE A 69 -17.05 7.74 -10.67
N LYS A 70 -16.13 7.13 -11.40
CA LYS A 70 -16.08 5.67 -11.56
C LYS A 70 -15.81 4.94 -10.25
N GLU A 71 -15.03 5.52 -9.34
CA GLU A 71 -14.79 4.96 -8.01
C GLU A 71 -16.02 5.03 -7.10
N GLY A 72 -17.02 5.84 -7.44
CA GLY A 72 -18.25 6.02 -6.65
C GLY A 72 -18.11 7.06 -5.53
N THR A 73 -16.96 7.73 -5.44
CA THR A 73 -16.64 8.74 -4.42
C THR A 73 -17.60 9.93 -4.45
N TYR A 74 -18.06 10.34 -5.64
CA TYR A 74 -19.02 11.44 -5.80
C TYR A 74 -20.48 11.04 -5.65
N GLY A 75 -20.81 9.75 -5.78
CA GLY A 75 -22.19 9.29 -5.77
C GLY A 75 -22.71 8.84 -4.41
N PHE A 76 -21.85 8.25 -3.56
CA PHE A 76 -22.33 7.52 -2.37
C PHE A 76 -23.00 8.40 -1.30
N ASN A 77 -22.57 9.66 -1.14
CA ASN A 77 -23.22 10.59 -0.21
C ASN A 77 -24.62 10.97 -0.72
N SER A 78 -24.75 11.29 -2.01
CA SER A 78 -26.04 11.60 -2.61
C SER A 78 -26.98 10.39 -2.57
N LEU A 79 -26.47 9.17 -2.75
CA LEU A 79 -27.22 7.93 -2.53
C LEU A 79 -27.86 7.91 -1.14
N LEU A 80 -27.07 8.11 -0.07
CA LEU A 80 -27.59 8.10 1.31
C LEU A 80 -28.63 9.21 1.56
N VAL A 81 -28.43 10.40 0.98
CA VAL A 81 -29.42 11.49 1.05
C VAL A 81 -30.72 11.08 0.36
N GLY A 82 -30.65 10.47 -0.83
CA GLY A 82 -31.83 10.00 -1.55
C GLY A 82 -32.57 8.90 -0.81
N LEU A 83 -31.87 7.94 -0.18
CA LEU A 83 -32.47 6.92 0.68
C LEU A 83 -33.21 7.58 1.86
N GLY A 84 -32.59 8.56 2.51
CA GLY A 84 -33.20 9.30 3.63
C GLY A 84 -34.46 10.07 3.23
N ILE A 85 -34.44 10.79 2.11
CA ILE A 85 -35.61 11.51 1.59
C ILE A 85 -36.75 10.53 1.25
N GLY A 86 -36.44 9.44 0.55
CA GLY A 86 -37.44 8.45 0.11
C GLY A 86 -38.10 7.69 1.26
N LEU A 87 -37.38 7.52 2.38
CA LEU A 87 -37.96 6.96 3.60
C LEU A 87 -38.84 7.99 4.32
N TYR A 88 -38.40 9.24 4.42
CA TYR A 88 -39.04 10.26 5.26
C TYR A 88 -40.30 10.88 4.65
N PHE A 89 -40.36 11.06 3.32
CA PHE A 89 -41.48 11.73 2.67
C PHE A 89 -42.35 10.78 1.83
N GLN A 90 -43.61 11.15 1.62
CA GLN A 90 -44.52 10.41 0.75
C GLN A 90 -44.12 10.52 -0.73
N PRO A 91 -44.29 9.45 -1.53
CA PRO A 91 -43.93 9.46 -2.93
C PRO A 91 -44.77 10.47 -3.72
N GLY A 92 -44.10 11.29 -4.51
CA GLY A 92 -44.70 12.33 -5.34
C GLY A 92 -43.70 12.87 -6.35
N ILE A 93 -44.17 13.66 -7.31
CA ILE A 93 -43.29 14.27 -8.31
C ILE A 93 -42.40 15.35 -7.68
N GLU A 94 -42.89 15.97 -6.61
CA GLU A 94 -42.21 16.93 -5.76
C GLU A 94 -40.97 16.31 -5.11
N ILE A 95 -41.08 15.06 -4.66
CA ILE A 95 -39.96 14.31 -4.08
C ILE A 95 -38.90 13.98 -5.12
N VAL A 96 -39.27 13.68 -6.36
CA VAL A 96 -38.29 13.47 -7.43
C VAL A 96 -37.47 14.74 -7.66
N LEU A 97 -38.13 15.90 -7.75
CA LEU A 97 -37.46 17.19 -7.91
C LEU A 97 -36.56 17.50 -6.70
N LEU A 98 -37.08 17.36 -5.48
CA LEU A 98 -36.33 17.59 -4.25
C LEU A 98 -35.10 16.66 -4.18
N THR A 99 -35.25 15.40 -4.54
CA THR A 99 -34.17 14.40 -4.55
C THR A 99 -33.05 14.82 -5.52
N VAL A 100 -33.39 15.30 -6.72
CA VAL A 100 -32.40 15.76 -7.71
C VAL A 100 -31.66 17.01 -7.21
N LEU A 101 -32.38 17.99 -6.65
CA LEU A 101 -31.77 19.21 -6.10
C LEU A 101 -30.87 18.90 -4.89
N SER A 102 -31.35 18.03 -4.00
CA SER A 102 -30.62 17.55 -2.83
C SER A 102 -29.36 16.78 -3.21
N SER A 103 -29.43 16.00 -4.29
CA SER A 103 -28.29 15.31 -4.86
C SER A 103 -27.21 16.28 -5.34
N ALA A 104 -27.60 17.34 -6.06
CA ALA A 104 -26.70 18.38 -6.53
C ALA A 104 -26.04 19.13 -5.36
N LEU A 105 -26.84 19.53 -4.36
CA LEU A 105 -26.36 20.17 -3.14
C LEU A 105 -25.32 19.29 -2.41
N THR A 106 -25.65 18.00 -2.23
CA THR A 106 -24.76 17.03 -1.56
C THR A 106 -23.46 16.83 -2.32
N LEU A 107 -23.51 16.75 -3.65
CA LEU A 107 -22.33 16.69 -4.51
C LEU A 107 -21.44 17.93 -4.32
N PHE A 108 -22.03 19.13 -4.31
CA PHE A 108 -21.28 20.38 -4.16
C PHE A 108 -20.60 20.49 -2.78
N ILE A 109 -21.29 20.09 -1.71
CA ILE A 109 -20.68 19.98 -0.37
C ILE A 109 -19.52 18.98 -0.41
N GLY A 110 -19.70 17.83 -1.05
CA GLY A 110 -18.66 16.81 -1.19
C GLY A 110 -17.41 17.32 -1.90
N LEU A 111 -17.59 18.04 -3.01
CA LEU A 111 -16.48 18.65 -3.76
C LEU A 111 -15.77 19.74 -2.95
N PHE A 112 -16.52 20.57 -2.24
CA PHE A 112 -15.96 21.59 -1.35
C PHE A 112 -15.12 20.94 -0.23
N LEU A 113 -15.68 19.96 0.48
CA LEU A 113 -14.99 19.27 1.57
C LEU A 113 -13.80 18.46 1.07
N GLN A 114 -13.87 17.86 -0.12
CA GLN A 114 -12.71 17.22 -0.74
C GLN A 114 -11.57 18.22 -0.89
N GLY A 115 -11.83 19.43 -1.40
CA GLY A 115 -10.82 20.47 -1.55
C GLY A 115 -10.21 20.93 -0.22
N VAL A 116 -11.01 21.03 0.85
CA VAL A 116 -10.54 21.45 2.17
C VAL A 116 -9.75 20.34 2.87
N PHE A 117 -10.29 19.12 2.95
CA PHE A 117 -9.71 18.01 3.71
C PHE A 117 -8.52 17.36 3.01
N ALA A 118 -8.46 17.41 1.67
CA ALA A 118 -7.31 16.88 0.92
C ALA A 118 -5.99 17.57 1.31
N LYS A 119 -6.02 18.85 1.72
CA LYS A 119 -4.83 19.58 2.22
C LYS A 119 -4.18 18.90 3.42
N TYR A 120 -4.98 18.20 4.23
CA TYR A 120 -4.53 17.46 5.40
C TYR A 120 -4.49 15.95 5.16
N ALA A 121 -4.65 15.49 3.91
CA ALA A 121 -4.77 14.08 3.55
C ALA A 121 -5.86 13.34 4.36
N LEU A 122 -7.00 14.00 4.58
CA LEU A 122 -8.16 13.43 5.25
C LEU A 122 -9.30 13.12 4.25
N PRO A 123 -10.06 12.04 4.46
CA PRO A 123 -11.27 11.76 3.69
C PRO A 123 -12.43 12.67 4.14
N PHE A 124 -13.40 12.96 3.27
CA PHE A 124 -14.63 13.68 3.68
C PHE A 124 -15.74 12.77 4.25
N LEU A 125 -15.56 11.45 4.18
CA LEU A 125 -16.47 10.44 4.74
C LEU A 125 -17.95 10.70 4.35
N SER A 126 -18.87 10.53 5.29
CA SER A 126 -20.30 10.78 5.09
C SER A 126 -20.74 12.17 5.56
N VAL A 127 -19.80 13.11 5.74
CA VAL A 127 -20.11 14.51 6.12
C VAL A 127 -21.00 15.20 5.07
N PRO A 128 -20.78 15.04 3.74
CA PRO A 128 -21.68 15.63 2.75
C PRO A 128 -23.11 15.11 2.87
N PHE A 129 -23.29 13.81 3.10
CA PHE A 129 -24.59 13.21 3.35
C PHE A 129 -25.27 13.84 4.58
N LEU A 130 -24.52 13.95 5.68
CA LEU A 130 -25.02 14.50 6.93
C LEU A 130 -25.54 15.92 6.76
N LEU A 131 -24.72 16.80 6.16
CA LEU A 131 -25.08 18.19 5.90
C LEU A 131 -26.22 18.32 4.89
N GLY A 132 -26.18 17.53 3.82
CA GLY A 132 -27.22 17.50 2.79
C GLY A 132 -28.58 17.14 3.38
N LEU A 133 -28.66 16.05 4.14
CA LEU A 133 -29.91 15.60 4.74
C LEU A 133 -30.39 16.56 5.85
N TRP A 134 -29.50 17.06 6.71
CA TRP A 134 -29.88 18.05 7.73
C TRP A 134 -30.48 19.32 7.14
N MET A 135 -29.91 19.86 6.06
CA MET A 135 -30.48 21.06 5.42
C MET A 135 -31.90 20.82 4.91
N ILE A 136 -32.19 19.62 4.41
CA ILE A 136 -33.54 19.26 3.94
C ILE A 136 -34.48 19.08 5.13
N MET A 137 -34.04 18.36 6.17
CA MET A 137 -34.86 18.11 7.36
C MET A 137 -35.19 19.40 8.12
N MET A 138 -34.23 20.33 8.27
CA MET A 138 -34.49 21.62 8.90
C MET A 138 -35.51 22.47 8.13
N GLY A 139 -35.54 22.38 6.79
CA GLY A 139 -36.51 23.07 5.97
C GLY A 139 -37.85 22.35 5.82
N SER A 140 -37.96 21.10 6.28
CA SER A 140 -39.13 20.24 6.01
C SER A 140 -40.44 20.78 6.57
N SER A 141 -40.40 21.49 7.70
CA SER A 141 -41.59 22.10 8.31
C SER A 141 -42.21 23.18 7.43
N ASP A 142 -41.42 23.83 6.58
CA ASP A 142 -41.88 24.89 5.68
C ASP A 142 -42.31 24.33 4.30
N LEU A 143 -42.01 23.06 4.01
CA LEU A 143 -42.33 22.39 2.75
C LEU A 143 -43.74 21.76 2.81
N THR A 144 -44.77 22.60 2.87
CA THR A 144 -46.17 22.18 3.12
C THR A 144 -46.76 21.23 2.07
N THR A 145 -46.17 21.14 0.88
CA THR A 145 -46.62 20.22 -0.19
C THR A 145 -46.07 18.81 -0.01
N LEU A 146 -45.09 18.60 0.88
CA LEU A 146 -44.48 17.30 1.11
C LEU A 146 -45.20 16.58 2.24
N GLY A 147 -45.86 15.46 1.93
CA GLY A 147 -46.42 14.58 2.94
C GLY A 147 -45.32 13.87 3.72
N ILE A 148 -45.46 13.76 5.05
CA ILE A 148 -44.59 12.91 5.87
C ILE A 148 -45.01 11.45 5.65
N SER A 149 -44.03 10.58 5.45
CA SER A 149 -44.26 9.15 5.27
C SER A 149 -44.66 8.51 6.59
N GLU A 150 -45.74 7.74 6.58
CA GLU A 150 -46.13 6.84 7.69
C GLU A 150 -45.59 5.41 7.47
N ARG A 151 -44.75 5.21 6.44
CA ARG A 151 -44.25 3.88 6.09
C ARG A 151 -43.33 3.32 7.17
N GLY A 152 -43.49 2.03 7.46
CA GLY A 152 -42.77 1.35 8.54
C GLY A 152 -43.38 1.50 9.94
N ILE A 153 -44.52 2.18 10.08
CA ILE A 153 -45.28 2.23 11.34
C ILE A 153 -46.19 0.99 11.47
N TYR A 154 -46.78 0.52 10.36
CA TYR A 154 -47.65 -0.66 10.30
C TYR A 154 -47.22 -1.63 9.18
N GLU A 155 -45.98 -2.16 9.28
CA GLU A 155 -45.38 -3.04 8.26
C GLU A 155 -46.29 -4.22 7.84
N ALA A 156 -47.08 -4.79 8.75
CA ALA A 156 -47.99 -5.89 8.46
C ALA A 156 -49.13 -5.49 7.48
N ASN A 157 -49.62 -4.26 7.54
CA ASN A 157 -50.66 -3.77 6.62
C ASN A 157 -50.09 -3.57 5.21
N GLU A 158 -48.86 -3.05 5.12
CA GLU A 158 -48.17 -2.87 3.84
C GLU A 158 -47.89 -4.22 3.14
N PHE A 159 -47.44 -5.23 3.89
CA PHE A 159 -47.27 -6.58 3.33
C PHE A 159 -48.60 -7.23 2.94
N TYR A 160 -49.69 -6.90 3.62
CA TYR A 160 -51.03 -7.33 3.22
C TYR A 160 -51.45 -6.72 1.88
N ASP A 161 -51.22 -5.42 1.69
CA ASP A 161 -51.57 -4.70 0.47
C ASP A 161 -50.76 -5.19 -0.76
N ILE A 162 -49.52 -5.63 -0.56
CA ILE A 162 -48.65 -6.12 -1.63
C ILE A 162 -48.89 -7.60 -1.96
N GLY A 163 -49.05 -8.46 -0.96
CA GLY A 163 -49.02 -9.92 -1.14
C GLY A 163 -50.03 -10.70 -0.31
N GLY A 164 -51.01 -10.02 0.30
CA GLY A 164 -52.07 -10.60 1.11
C GLY A 164 -51.58 -11.32 2.37
N GLN A 165 -52.47 -12.12 2.98
CA GLN A 165 -52.20 -12.83 4.23
C GLN A 165 -50.99 -13.77 4.16
N SER A 166 -50.68 -14.33 3.00
CA SER A 166 -49.54 -15.22 2.81
C SER A 166 -48.20 -14.51 3.04
N LEU A 167 -48.07 -13.28 2.56
CA LEU A 167 -46.85 -12.47 2.74
C LEU A 167 -46.74 -11.99 4.20
N VAL A 168 -47.87 -11.63 4.82
CA VAL A 168 -47.95 -11.28 6.24
C VAL A 168 -47.57 -12.46 7.13
N ASN A 169 -48.07 -13.67 6.84
CA ASN A 169 -47.72 -14.88 7.57
C ASN A 169 -46.24 -15.21 7.40
N LEU A 170 -45.68 -15.04 6.20
CA LEU A 170 -44.24 -15.22 5.97
C LEU A 170 -43.42 -14.21 6.77
N TYR A 171 -43.81 -12.93 6.75
CA TYR A 171 -43.18 -11.87 7.52
C TYR A 171 -43.23 -12.15 9.03
N HIS A 172 -44.38 -12.52 9.58
CA HIS A 172 -44.49 -12.94 10.98
C HIS A 172 -43.68 -14.20 11.28
N SER A 173 -43.64 -15.18 10.38
CA SER A 173 -42.82 -16.39 10.57
C SER A 173 -41.34 -16.06 10.64
N ILE A 174 -40.90 -15.09 9.83
CA ILE A 174 -39.53 -14.58 9.82
C ILE A 174 -39.26 -13.76 11.08
N GLN A 175 -40.18 -12.88 11.50
CA GLN A 175 -40.00 -12.09 12.73
C GLN A 175 -40.02 -12.92 14.02
N ASN A 176 -40.78 -14.03 14.03
CA ASN A 176 -40.85 -14.96 15.16
C ASN A 176 -39.67 -15.93 15.23
N LEU A 177 -38.70 -15.85 14.31
CA LEU A 177 -37.40 -16.51 14.48
C LEU A 177 -36.73 -15.89 15.71
N GLY A 178 -36.74 -16.61 16.83
CA GLY A 178 -36.25 -16.17 18.15
C GLY A 178 -34.74 -15.85 18.16
N LEU A 179 -34.36 -14.71 17.59
CA LEU A 179 -33.00 -14.17 17.68
C LEU A 179 -32.78 -13.57 19.06
N PHE A 180 -31.60 -13.79 19.63
CA PHE A 180 -31.18 -13.06 20.83
C PHE A 180 -31.21 -11.54 20.58
N ASP A 181 -31.66 -10.76 21.56
CA ASP A 181 -31.85 -9.32 21.42
C ASP A 181 -30.60 -8.59 20.90
N SER A 182 -29.42 -8.93 21.44
CA SER A 182 -28.15 -8.32 21.00
C SER A 182 -27.84 -8.57 19.52
N VAL A 183 -28.19 -9.75 19.00
CA VAL A 183 -28.00 -10.11 17.58
C VAL A 183 -29.01 -9.37 16.71
N SER A 184 -30.27 -9.29 17.16
CA SER A 184 -31.31 -8.52 16.48
C SER A 184 -30.93 -7.04 16.37
N ILE A 185 -30.51 -6.42 17.47
CA ILE A 185 -30.07 -5.02 17.50
C ILE A 185 -28.85 -4.81 16.58
N PHE A 186 -27.88 -5.73 16.60
CA PHE A 186 -26.72 -5.68 15.70
C PHE A 186 -27.14 -5.70 14.22
N LEU A 187 -27.97 -6.66 13.83
CA LEU A 187 -28.41 -6.80 12.44
C LEU A 187 -29.25 -5.59 11.99
N LYS A 188 -30.19 -5.12 12.82
CA LYS A 188 -30.96 -3.91 12.52
C LYS A 188 -30.06 -2.68 12.42
N SER A 189 -29.06 -2.54 13.30
CA SER A 189 -28.05 -1.47 13.21
C SER A 189 -27.27 -1.54 11.91
N LEU A 190 -26.92 -2.74 11.45
CA LEU A 190 -26.21 -2.92 10.17
C LEU A 190 -27.11 -2.56 8.97
N GLY A 191 -28.39 -2.91 9.02
CA GLY A 191 -29.40 -2.50 8.03
C GLY A 191 -29.62 -0.98 8.00
N ALA A 192 -29.59 -0.33 9.16
CA ALA A 192 -29.83 1.11 9.31
C ALA A 192 -28.81 1.98 8.58
N ILE A 193 -27.62 1.45 8.23
CA ILE A 193 -26.66 2.13 7.35
C ILE A 193 -27.29 2.48 6.00
N PHE A 194 -28.21 1.64 5.51
CA PHE A 194 -28.96 1.82 4.27
C PHE A 194 -30.42 2.24 4.53
N PHE A 195 -30.71 2.82 5.70
CA PHE A 195 -32.05 3.23 6.09
C PHE A 195 -33.06 2.06 6.15
N GLN A 196 -32.60 0.85 6.45
CA GLN A 196 -33.44 -0.33 6.60
C GLN A 196 -33.50 -0.77 8.07
N SER A 197 -34.68 -0.79 8.67
CA SER A 197 -34.91 -1.15 10.09
C SER A 197 -35.01 -2.66 10.34
N ASN A 198 -35.03 -3.49 9.29
CA ASN A 198 -35.24 -4.93 9.41
C ASN A 198 -33.91 -5.71 9.56
N TRP A 199 -33.96 -6.81 10.32
CA TRP A 199 -32.78 -7.63 10.59
C TRP A 199 -32.31 -8.42 9.36
N LEU A 200 -33.21 -8.70 8.40
CA LEU A 200 -32.90 -9.46 7.18
C LEU A 200 -31.97 -8.66 6.25
N ALA A 201 -32.22 -7.36 6.07
CA ALA A 201 -31.33 -6.44 5.39
C ALA A 201 -29.95 -6.46 6.04
N GLY A 202 -29.89 -6.38 7.37
CA GLY A 202 -28.67 -6.56 8.15
C GLY A 202 -27.96 -7.87 7.85
N LEU A 203 -28.67 -8.99 7.86
CA LEU A 203 -28.10 -10.32 7.59
C LEU A 203 -27.51 -10.40 6.18
N LEU A 204 -28.21 -9.88 5.17
CA LEU A 204 -27.70 -9.83 3.80
C LEU A 204 -26.42 -8.98 3.72
N ILE A 205 -26.40 -7.80 4.35
CA ILE A 205 -25.20 -6.94 4.40
C ILE A 205 -24.05 -7.70 5.08
N LEU A 206 -24.32 -8.39 6.19
CA LEU A 206 -23.32 -9.16 6.95
C LEU A 206 -22.72 -10.29 6.11
N LEU A 207 -23.56 -11.06 5.39
CA LEU A 207 -23.12 -12.09 4.46
C LEU A 207 -22.32 -11.50 3.30
N GLY A 208 -22.75 -10.35 2.79
CA GLY A 208 -22.02 -9.57 1.78
C GLY A 208 -20.62 -9.17 2.25
N LEU A 209 -20.52 -8.65 3.49
CA LEU A 209 -19.25 -8.32 4.14
C LEU A 209 -18.36 -9.56 4.28
N LEU A 210 -18.91 -10.70 4.75
CA LEU A 210 -18.15 -11.95 4.90
C LEU A 210 -17.52 -12.40 3.57
N LEU A 211 -18.28 -12.33 2.46
CA LEU A 211 -17.79 -12.69 1.13
C LEU A 211 -16.75 -11.69 0.60
N TYR A 212 -16.94 -10.40 0.89
CA TYR A 212 -16.05 -9.34 0.44
C TYR A 212 -14.74 -9.28 1.25
N SER A 213 -14.84 -9.05 2.55
CA SER A 213 -13.74 -8.79 3.47
C SER A 213 -14.04 -9.40 4.86
N ARG A 214 -13.29 -10.44 5.21
CA ARG A 214 -13.36 -11.12 6.51
C ARG A 214 -12.91 -10.18 7.62
N ILE A 215 -11.91 -9.33 7.36
CA ILE A 215 -11.45 -8.33 8.33
C ILE A 215 -12.57 -7.32 8.60
N ALA A 216 -13.21 -6.76 7.57
CA ALA A 216 -14.34 -5.84 7.77
C ALA A 216 -15.52 -6.53 8.48
N PHE A 217 -15.81 -7.79 8.15
CA PHE A 217 -16.81 -8.61 8.84
C PHE A 217 -16.50 -8.75 10.34
N THR A 218 -15.26 -9.11 10.70
CA THR A 218 -14.88 -9.23 12.12
C THR A 218 -14.90 -7.88 12.83
N LEU A 219 -14.46 -6.80 12.18
CA LEU A 219 -14.51 -5.45 12.73
C LEU A 219 -15.94 -4.95 12.95
N ALA A 220 -16.88 -5.30 12.07
CA ALA A 220 -18.29 -4.94 12.24
C ALA A 220 -18.87 -5.54 13.52
N ILE A 221 -18.65 -6.85 13.72
CA ILE A 221 -19.09 -7.57 14.92
C ILE A 221 -18.36 -7.03 16.15
N TYR A 222 -17.02 -6.97 16.09
CA TYR A 222 -16.17 -6.52 17.19
C TYR A 222 -16.54 -5.11 17.65
N GLY A 223 -16.71 -4.19 16.71
CA GLY A 223 -17.01 -2.80 17.02
C GLY A 223 -18.38 -2.61 17.64
N PHE A 224 -19.39 -3.31 17.13
CA PHE A 224 -20.72 -3.27 17.75
C PHE A 224 -20.69 -3.79 19.19
N TYR A 225 -20.08 -4.97 19.43
CA TYR A 225 -20.10 -5.58 20.76
C TYR A 225 -19.23 -4.84 21.79
N VAL A 226 -18.11 -4.23 21.38
CA VAL A 226 -17.34 -3.35 22.28
C VAL A 226 -18.20 -2.17 22.76
N ALA A 227 -18.91 -1.50 21.84
CA ALA A 227 -19.79 -0.39 22.21
C ALA A 227 -21.00 -0.87 23.02
N TYR A 228 -21.61 -2.00 22.65
CA TYR A 228 -22.74 -2.60 23.36
C TYR A 228 -22.39 -2.94 24.83
N LEU A 229 -21.22 -3.55 25.05
CA LEU A 229 -20.74 -3.84 26.40
C LEU A 229 -20.44 -2.56 27.19
N PHE A 230 -19.90 -1.54 26.53
CA PHE A 230 -19.67 -0.24 27.17
C PHE A 230 -20.99 0.45 27.56
N TYR A 231 -22.04 0.37 26.73
CA TYR A 231 -23.38 0.84 27.06
C TYR A 231 -23.91 0.18 28.34
N GLY A 232 -23.77 -1.15 28.45
CA GLY A 232 -24.13 -1.88 29.66
C GLY A 232 -23.30 -1.45 30.87
N LEU A 233 -22.00 -1.19 30.68
CA LEU A 233 -21.08 -0.79 31.76
C LEU A 233 -21.41 0.59 32.34
N ILE A 234 -21.83 1.55 31.51
CA ILE A 234 -22.21 2.90 31.97
C ILE A 234 -23.68 3.01 32.40
N GLY A 235 -24.45 1.92 32.31
CA GLY A 235 -25.88 1.90 32.63
C GLY A 235 -26.74 2.70 31.63
N ALA A 236 -26.28 2.89 30.40
CA ALA A 236 -27.04 3.60 29.37
C ALA A 236 -28.18 2.72 28.84
N ASN A 237 -29.27 3.35 28.42
CA ASN A 237 -30.47 2.65 28.02
C ASN A 237 -30.27 1.91 26.68
N ILE A 238 -30.11 0.58 26.73
CA ILE A 238 -29.92 -0.28 25.56
C ILE A 238 -31.15 -0.24 24.63
N SER A 239 -32.34 0.11 25.14
CA SER A 239 -33.52 0.26 24.28
C SER A 239 -33.36 1.41 23.28
N GLU A 240 -32.57 2.45 23.58
CA GLU A 240 -32.28 3.52 22.62
C GLU A 240 -31.54 2.97 21.39
N LEU A 241 -30.57 2.06 21.56
CA LEU A 241 -29.92 1.36 20.44
C LEU A 241 -30.92 0.56 19.60
N SER A 242 -31.97 0.02 20.23
CA SER A 242 -33.00 -0.78 19.57
C SER A 242 -34.00 0.07 18.78
N TYR A 243 -34.34 1.27 19.25
CA TYR A 243 -35.34 2.14 18.60
C TYR A 243 -34.74 3.08 17.56
N THR A 244 -33.53 3.58 17.80
CA THR A 244 -32.88 4.58 16.93
C THR A 244 -31.85 3.96 15.98
N TYR A 245 -31.53 2.68 16.16
CA TYR A 245 -30.58 1.90 15.35
C TYR A 245 -29.19 2.54 15.21
N ILE A 246 -28.78 3.38 16.17
CA ILE A 246 -27.53 4.17 16.11
C ILE A 246 -26.26 3.31 16.11
N GLY A 247 -26.38 1.99 16.37
CA GLY A 247 -25.27 1.04 16.42
C GLY A 247 -24.40 1.01 15.15
N PHE A 248 -24.89 1.50 14.02
CA PHE A 248 -24.07 1.65 12.82
C PHE A 248 -22.88 2.59 12.97
N ASN A 249 -22.95 3.62 13.84
CA ASN A 249 -21.82 4.51 14.08
C ASN A 249 -20.61 3.73 14.63
N PHE A 250 -20.86 2.74 15.49
CA PHE A 250 -19.81 1.87 16.06
C PHE A 250 -19.24 0.93 15.00
N ILE A 251 -20.11 0.35 14.17
CA ILE A 251 -19.74 -0.53 13.06
C ILE A 251 -18.85 0.21 12.05
N LEU A 252 -19.29 1.36 11.55
CA LEU A 252 -18.55 2.14 10.57
C LEU A 252 -17.23 2.68 11.12
N THR A 253 -17.21 3.14 12.38
CA THR A 253 -15.96 3.60 13.03
C THR A 253 -14.95 2.46 13.12
N SER A 254 -15.42 1.28 13.53
CA SER A 254 -14.58 0.08 13.64
C SER A 254 -14.03 -0.38 12.29
N ILE A 255 -14.84 -0.41 11.22
CA ILE A 255 -14.35 -0.76 9.88
C ILE A 255 -13.34 0.30 9.37
N ALA A 256 -13.68 1.58 9.51
CA ALA A 256 -12.89 2.69 9.02
C ALA A 256 -11.50 2.76 9.69
N LEU A 257 -11.46 2.77 11.03
CA LEU A 257 -10.22 2.92 11.80
C LEU A 257 -9.56 1.59 12.14
N GLY A 258 -10.28 0.48 12.13
CA GLY A 258 -9.74 -0.84 12.45
C GLY A 258 -9.05 -1.52 11.27
N GLY A 259 -9.41 -1.15 10.02
CA GLY A 259 -8.81 -1.80 8.85
C GLY A 259 -8.84 -1.08 7.50
N PHE A 260 -9.66 -0.04 7.31
CA PHE A 260 -9.70 0.64 6.01
C PHE A 260 -8.68 1.78 5.86
N TYR A 261 -8.68 2.75 6.79
CA TYR A 261 -7.76 3.89 6.80
C TYR A 261 -6.48 3.64 7.60
N ILE A 262 -6.51 2.66 8.49
CA ILE A 262 -5.36 2.20 9.28
C ILE A 262 -5.10 0.76 8.90
N ILE A 263 -3.82 0.39 8.81
CA ILE A 263 -3.42 -0.99 8.52
C ILE A 263 -3.93 -1.92 9.62
N PRO A 264 -4.73 -2.96 9.30
CA PRO A 264 -5.25 -3.89 10.28
C PRO A 264 -4.12 -4.56 11.08
N SER A 265 -4.15 -4.43 12.40
CA SER A 265 -3.18 -5.05 13.29
C SER A 265 -3.79 -5.30 14.67
N LEU A 266 -3.10 -6.04 15.53
CA LEU A 266 -3.49 -6.13 16.95
C LEU A 266 -3.71 -4.73 17.57
N TYR A 267 -2.90 -3.76 17.18
CA TYR A 267 -2.96 -2.40 17.73
C TYR A 267 -4.15 -1.62 17.17
N SER A 268 -4.52 -1.79 15.90
CA SER A 268 -5.73 -1.14 15.38
C SER A 268 -6.97 -1.64 16.13
N TYR A 269 -7.06 -2.94 16.42
CA TYR A 269 -8.16 -3.51 17.22
C TYR A 269 -8.16 -2.98 18.66
N LEU A 270 -6.99 -2.87 19.31
CA LEU A 270 -6.90 -2.27 20.65
C LEU A 270 -7.33 -0.80 20.67
N TRP A 271 -7.00 -0.03 19.62
CA TRP A 271 -7.48 1.35 19.51
C TRP A 271 -8.99 1.44 19.34
N ILE A 272 -9.63 0.48 18.66
CA ILE A 272 -11.10 0.42 18.60
C ILE A 272 -11.73 0.29 19.98
N VAL A 273 -11.12 -0.47 20.91
CA VAL A 273 -11.59 -0.57 22.31
C VAL A 273 -11.58 0.78 23.02
N LEU A 274 -10.58 1.63 22.72
CA LEU A 274 -10.45 2.95 23.34
C LEU A 274 -11.34 4.00 22.68
N LEU A 275 -11.51 3.93 21.35
CA LEU A 275 -12.22 4.94 20.58
C LEU A 275 -13.74 4.76 20.63
N LEU A 276 -14.24 3.53 20.69
CA LEU A 276 -15.68 3.30 20.69
C LEU A 276 -16.42 3.87 21.91
N PRO A 277 -15.89 3.80 23.14
CA PRO A 277 -16.42 4.56 24.27
C PRO A 277 -16.59 6.05 23.98
N ILE A 278 -15.65 6.67 23.26
CA ILE A 278 -15.73 8.07 22.85
C ILE A 278 -16.87 8.26 21.84
N VAL A 279 -17.04 7.35 20.87
CA VAL A 279 -18.17 7.37 19.92
C VAL A 279 -19.50 7.23 20.67
N VAL A 280 -19.58 6.39 21.70
CA VAL A 280 -20.78 6.24 22.55
C VAL A 280 -21.10 7.55 23.26
N LEU A 281 -20.11 8.19 23.90
CA LEU A 281 -20.32 9.46 24.59
C LEU A 281 -20.76 10.58 23.64
N ILE A 282 -20.15 10.67 22.46
CA ILE A 282 -20.54 11.66 21.44
C ILE A 282 -21.94 11.36 20.92
N THR A 283 -22.30 10.09 20.73
CA THR A 283 -23.66 9.68 20.36
C THR A 283 -24.68 10.20 21.37
N LEU A 284 -24.53 9.85 22.65
CA LEU A 284 -25.47 10.23 23.70
C LEU A 284 -25.57 11.76 23.86
N SER A 285 -24.43 12.44 23.83
CA SER A 285 -24.37 13.91 23.95
C SER A 285 -25.03 14.59 22.75
N SER A 286 -24.78 14.09 21.53
CA SER A 286 -25.35 14.65 20.30
C SER A 286 -26.86 14.45 20.25
N MET A 287 -27.39 13.34 20.74
CA MET A 287 -28.84 13.12 20.79
C MET A 287 -29.54 14.23 21.60
N GLN A 288 -28.96 14.60 22.75
CA GLN A 288 -29.50 15.67 23.58
C GLN A 288 -29.36 17.05 22.95
N TRP A 289 -28.23 17.33 22.28
CA TRP A 289 -27.97 18.62 21.63
C TRP A 289 -28.86 18.86 20.39
N PHE A 290 -29.18 17.79 19.65
CA PHE A 290 -29.95 17.90 18.40
C PHE A 290 -31.46 17.72 18.60
N ALA A 291 -31.91 17.20 19.74
CA ALA A 291 -33.32 17.02 20.06
C ALA A 291 -34.18 18.31 19.92
N PRO A 292 -33.74 19.51 20.37
CA PRO A 292 -34.52 20.74 20.21
C PRO A 292 -34.77 21.13 18.75
N TYR A 293 -33.88 20.70 17.85
CA TYR A 293 -33.97 20.98 16.41
C TYR A 293 -34.72 19.88 15.64
N GLN A 294 -35.23 18.86 16.32
CA GLN A 294 -35.90 17.69 15.72
C GLN A 294 -35.00 16.97 14.70
N LEU A 295 -33.68 17.05 14.88
CA LEU A 295 -32.71 16.45 13.99
C LEU A 295 -32.19 15.12 14.54
N SER A 296 -32.17 14.11 13.69
CA SER A 296 -31.44 12.87 13.96
C SER A 296 -29.93 13.08 13.83
N ILE A 297 -29.14 12.42 14.69
CA ILE A 297 -27.68 12.54 14.67
C ILE A 297 -27.01 11.86 13.47
N TYR A 298 -27.70 10.91 12.83
CA TYR A 298 -27.19 10.08 11.73
C TYR A 298 -25.76 9.59 11.96
N ALA A 299 -24.86 9.81 11.00
CA ALA A 299 -23.45 9.38 11.02
C ALA A 299 -22.49 10.40 11.67
N LEU A 300 -23.00 11.41 12.40
CA LEU A 300 -22.18 12.44 13.03
C LEU A 300 -21.11 11.84 13.97
N PRO A 301 -21.44 10.95 14.94
CA PRO A 301 -20.44 10.39 15.84
C PRO A 301 -19.30 9.66 15.11
N PHE A 302 -19.65 8.86 14.10
CA PHE A 302 -18.68 8.19 13.24
C PHE A 302 -17.75 9.18 12.54
N ASN A 303 -18.29 10.22 11.90
CA ASN A 303 -17.51 11.20 11.16
C ASN A 303 -16.55 11.96 12.07
N VAL A 304 -17.04 12.45 13.21
CA VAL A 304 -16.24 13.26 14.15
C VAL A 304 -15.06 12.46 14.68
N VAL A 305 -15.29 11.26 15.23
CA VAL A 305 -14.22 10.46 15.84
C VAL A 305 -13.23 9.97 14.79
N THR A 306 -13.71 9.54 13.62
CA THR A 306 -12.84 9.06 12.54
C THR A 306 -11.93 10.16 12.03
N LEU A 307 -12.46 11.34 11.73
CA LEU A 307 -11.66 12.47 11.24
C LEU A 307 -10.68 12.97 12.30
N LEU A 308 -11.13 13.11 13.54
CA LEU A 308 -10.30 13.55 14.66
C LEU A 308 -9.11 12.60 14.85
N PHE A 309 -9.37 11.29 14.90
CA PHE A 309 -8.31 10.31 15.13
C PHE A 309 -7.32 10.27 13.97
N LEU A 310 -7.80 10.25 12.72
CA LEU A 310 -6.92 10.29 11.54
C LEU A 310 -6.06 11.57 11.51
N TYR A 311 -6.62 12.71 11.91
CA TYR A 311 -5.86 13.96 12.00
C TYR A 311 -4.76 13.88 13.08
N ILE A 312 -5.08 13.38 14.27
CA ILE A 312 -4.13 13.20 15.37
C ILE A 312 -2.96 12.28 14.95
N LEU A 313 -3.21 11.22 14.19
CA LEU A 313 -2.15 10.32 13.73
C LEU A 313 -1.07 11.01 12.88
N LYS A 314 -1.46 12.06 12.15
CA LYS A 314 -0.58 12.86 11.29
C LYS A 314 0.27 13.86 12.08
N LEU A 315 -0.13 14.22 13.30
CA LEU A 315 0.61 15.14 14.16
C LEU A 315 1.73 14.47 14.97
N ARG A 316 1.92 13.15 14.84
CA ARG A 316 2.92 12.41 15.61
C ARG A 316 4.34 12.72 15.13
N TYR A 317 5.18 13.20 16.05
CA TYR A 317 6.62 13.42 15.80
C TYR A 317 7.36 12.10 15.48
N LYS A 318 7.04 11.00 16.18
CA LYS A 318 7.59 9.66 15.94
C LYS A 318 6.45 8.67 15.66
N PRO A 319 6.01 8.50 14.39
CA PRO A 319 4.93 7.58 14.06
C PRO A 319 5.34 6.14 14.42
N ASN A 320 4.56 5.49 15.28
CA ASN A 320 4.82 4.12 15.71
C ASN A 320 4.64 3.14 14.55
N ALA A 321 5.62 2.29 14.25
CA ALA A 321 5.57 1.27 13.20
C ALA A 321 4.35 0.34 13.28
N LYS A 322 3.75 0.18 14.47
CA LYS A 322 2.62 -0.73 14.73
C LYS A 322 1.25 -0.13 14.43
N LEU A 323 1.15 1.20 14.36
CA LEU A 323 -0.08 1.94 14.04
C LEU A 323 0.19 2.89 12.88
N GLN A 324 -0.14 2.43 11.68
CA GLN A 324 0.20 3.10 10.42
C GLN A 324 -1.06 3.34 9.59
N GLU A 325 -1.13 4.53 9.00
CA GLU A 325 -2.18 4.89 8.05
C GLU A 325 -1.94 4.18 6.70
N VAL A 326 -3.03 3.88 6.01
CA VAL A 326 -3.00 3.34 4.66
C VAL A 326 -2.64 4.46 3.68
N ARG A 327 -1.38 4.52 3.24
CA ARG A 327 -0.93 5.53 2.26
C ARG A 327 -1.48 5.29 0.85
N VAL A 328 -1.55 4.02 0.45
CA VAL A 328 -2.07 3.60 -0.86
C VAL A 328 -3.25 2.67 -0.63
N GLN A 329 -4.44 3.11 -1.03
CA GLN A 329 -5.69 2.40 -0.79
C GLN A 329 -5.96 1.34 -1.87
N HIS A 330 -6.15 0.09 -1.45
CA HIS A 330 -6.52 -1.04 -2.33
C HIS A 330 -7.98 -1.47 -2.20
N ASN A 331 -8.80 -0.66 -1.51
CA ASN A 331 -10.24 -0.83 -1.35
C ASN A 331 -10.64 -2.19 -0.74
N SER A 332 -9.79 -2.70 0.17
CA SER A 332 -10.02 -3.88 1.01
C SER A 332 -8.97 -3.90 2.14
N PRO A 333 -9.39 -4.09 3.41
CA PRO A 333 -8.48 -4.21 4.53
C PRO A 333 -7.40 -5.29 4.35
N GLU A 334 -7.77 -6.46 3.81
CA GLU A 334 -6.85 -7.56 3.57
C GLU A 334 -5.75 -7.17 2.57
N LYS A 335 -6.16 -6.56 1.44
CA LYS A 335 -5.22 -6.13 0.42
C LYS A 335 -4.27 -5.06 0.94
N ASN A 336 -4.79 -4.11 1.73
CA ASN A 336 -3.97 -3.09 2.38
C ASN A 336 -2.93 -3.71 3.30
N LEU A 337 -3.34 -4.67 4.13
CA LEU A 337 -2.46 -5.38 5.05
C LEU A 337 -1.36 -6.16 4.31
N TYR A 338 -1.72 -6.96 3.30
CA TYR A 338 -0.73 -7.74 2.55
C TYR A 338 0.23 -6.86 1.76
N PHE A 339 -0.27 -5.79 1.14
CA PHE A 339 0.57 -4.85 0.42
C PHE A 339 1.53 -4.11 1.38
N PHE A 340 1.01 -3.61 2.50
CA PHE A 340 1.82 -2.93 3.51
C PHE A 340 2.91 -3.83 4.05
N ARG A 341 2.60 -5.06 4.46
CA ARG A 341 3.62 -5.98 5.00
C ARG A 341 4.74 -6.26 4.00
N ASN A 342 4.39 -6.45 2.73
CA ASN A 342 5.37 -6.71 1.67
C ASN A 342 6.25 -5.49 1.33
N ASN A 343 5.73 -4.28 1.54
CA ASN A 343 6.39 -3.04 1.14
C ASN A 343 6.87 -2.17 2.32
N ALA A 344 6.59 -2.54 3.58
CA ALA A 344 6.84 -1.69 4.74
C ALA A 344 8.31 -1.26 4.86
N LEU A 345 9.24 -2.20 4.68
CA LEU A 345 10.68 -1.95 4.73
C LEU A 345 11.18 -1.07 3.57
N ARG A 346 10.54 -1.18 2.39
CA ARG A 346 10.81 -0.27 1.26
C ARG A 346 10.27 1.12 1.55
N MET A 347 9.06 1.22 2.10
CA MET A 347 8.43 2.50 2.42
C MET A 347 9.20 3.28 3.50
N SER A 348 9.93 2.60 4.40
CA SER A 348 10.81 3.26 5.37
C SER A 348 12.13 3.76 4.76
N SER A 349 12.54 3.23 3.60
CA SER A 349 13.82 3.53 2.93
C SER A 349 13.63 4.34 1.63
N MET A 350 12.41 4.81 1.36
CA MET A 350 12.03 5.44 0.09
C MET A 350 12.83 6.72 -0.24
N GLY A 351 13.44 7.38 0.76
CA GLY A 351 14.37 8.51 0.55
C GLY A 351 15.76 8.09 0.05
N PHE A 352 16.15 6.82 0.16
CA PHE A 352 17.49 6.31 -0.11
C PHE A 352 17.58 5.43 -1.36
N SER A 353 16.55 5.40 -2.20
CA SER A 353 16.42 4.45 -3.33
C SER A 353 17.58 4.46 -4.33
N GLY A 354 18.32 5.58 -4.42
CA GLY A 354 19.47 5.74 -5.29
C GLY A 354 20.80 5.25 -4.70
N PHE A 355 20.87 4.97 -3.40
CA PHE A 355 22.13 4.71 -2.70
C PHE A 355 22.82 3.42 -3.16
N GLN A 356 24.15 3.50 -3.26
CA GLN A 356 25.07 2.38 -3.44
C GLN A 356 26.28 2.51 -2.51
N LEU A 357 26.96 1.40 -2.26
CA LEU A 357 28.19 1.40 -1.48
C LEU A 357 29.27 2.27 -2.16
N PRO A 358 30.03 3.07 -1.39
CA PRO A 358 30.94 4.08 -1.92
C PRO A 358 32.30 3.51 -2.36
N PHE A 359 32.38 2.24 -2.77
CA PHE A 359 33.63 1.58 -3.12
C PHE A 359 33.45 0.48 -4.16
N MET A 360 34.55 0.10 -4.80
CA MET A 360 34.62 -1.04 -5.72
C MET A 360 35.26 -2.24 -5.04
N GLY A 361 34.88 -3.43 -5.50
CA GLY A 361 35.36 -4.69 -4.93
C GLY A 361 34.66 -5.05 -3.64
N GLU A 362 35.26 -5.98 -2.90
CA GLU A 362 34.74 -6.48 -1.63
C GLU A 362 35.36 -5.74 -0.45
N TRP A 363 34.52 -5.23 0.43
CA TRP A 363 34.93 -4.54 1.65
C TRP A 363 34.17 -5.11 2.85
N THR A 364 34.83 -5.17 4.00
CA THR A 364 34.28 -5.68 5.25
C THR A 364 33.87 -4.54 6.16
N VAL A 365 32.72 -4.68 6.80
CA VAL A 365 32.27 -3.79 7.87
C VAL A 365 33.11 -4.05 9.13
N THR A 366 34.01 -3.14 9.48
CA THR A 366 34.87 -3.28 10.68
C THR A 366 34.18 -2.76 11.94
N GLN A 367 33.37 -1.71 11.81
CA GLN A 367 32.43 -1.22 12.81
C GLN A 367 31.07 -0.95 12.14
N ALA A 368 29.99 -1.29 12.84
CA ALA A 368 28.62 -1.06 12.41
C ALA A 368 27.92 -0.11 13.38
N HIS A 369 26.59 -0.05 13.30
CA HIS A 369 25.78 0.67 14.27
C HIS A 369 26.05 0.19 15.70
N ASP A 370 26.02 1.12 16.65
CA ASP A 370 26.30 0.86 18.07
C ASP A 370 27.66 0.17 18.29
N GLY A 371 28.69 0.79 17.72
CA GLY A 371 30.05 0.26 17.69
C GLY A 371 30.69 0.11 19.07
N GLU A 372 31.65 -0.80 19.15
CA GLU A 372 32.38 -1.13 20.39
C GLU A 372 33.26 0.04 20.86
N TYR A 373 33.98 0.66 19.93
CA TYR A 373 34.98 1.70 20.18
C TYR A 373 34.48 3.10 19.83
N THR A 374 33.84 3.23 18.67
CA THR A 374 33.22 4.47 18.15
C THR A 374 31.74 4.20 17.83
N HIS A 375 31.08 5.12 17.12
CA HIS A 375 29.65 4.99 16.76
C HIS A 375 28.75 4.83 17.99
N LYS A 376 28.81 5.81 18.89
CA LYS A 376 27.98 5.90 20.10
C LYS A 376 27.18 7.19 20.08
N ASP A 377 26.13 7.21 20.90
CA ASP A 377 25.28 8.38 21.11
C ASP A 377 24.79 8.99 19.79
N GLU A 378 25.19 10.21 19.46
CA GLU A 378 24.76 10.93 18.26
C GLU A 378 25.35 10.36 16.96
N TRP A 379 26.45 9.61 17.01
CA TRP A 379 27.10 9.00 15.83
C TRP A 379 26.85 7.49 15.70
N ARG A 380 25.86 6.97 16.43
CA ARG A 380 25.60 5.54 16.54
C ARG A 380 25.17 4.83 15.25
N HIS A 381 24.76 5.56 14.23
CA HIS A 381 24.25 5.00 12.97
C HIS A 381 25.26 5.07 11.80
N ALA A 382 26.54 4.90 12.11
CA ALA A 382 27.63 4.95 11.13
C ALA A 382 28.25 3.57 10.86
N TRP A 383 29.03 3.49 9.78
CA TRP A 383 29.77 2.30 9.38
C TRP A 383 31.22 2.63 9.04
N ASP A 384 32.12 1.72 9.41
CA ASP A 384 33.50 1.73 8.95
C ASP A 384 33.73 0.55 8.01
N PHE A 385 34.40 0.81 6.89
CA PHE A 385 34.70 -0.18 5.88
C PHE A 385 36.21 -0.31 5.65
N ALA A 386 36.72 -1.54 5.63
CA ALA A 386 38.09 -1.85 5.25
C ALA A 386 38.17 -3.12 4.39
N ILE A 387 39.27 -3.33 3.68
CA ILE A 387 39.47 -4.55 2.90
C ILE A 387 40.22 -5.57 3.77
N VAL A 388 39.75 -6.82 3.75
CA VAL A 388 40.40 -7.95 4.42
C VAL A 388 40.68 -9.06 3.41
N ASP A 389 41.73 -9.83 3.64
CA ASP A 389 42.01 -11.05 2.87
C ASP A 389 41.18 -12.26 3.37
N ASP A 390 41.45 -13.43 2.80
CA ASP A 390 40.77 -14.68 3.14
C ASP A 390 41.11 -15.18 4.56
N GLU A 391 42.24 -14.76 5.13
CA GLU A 391 42.64 -15.02 6.51
C GLU A 391 42.07 -13.99 7.49
N GLY A 392 41.37 -12.97 7.00
CA GLY A 392 40.78 -11.90 7.79
C GLY A 392 41.75 -10.78 8.17
N LYS A 393 42.95 -10.72 7.58
CA LYS A 393 43.92 -9.63 7.82
C LYS A 393 43.61 -8.43 6.92
N GLN A 394 43.81 -7.23 7.46
CA GLN A 394 43.60 -5.97 6.73
C GLN A 394 44.81 -5.53 5.89
N PHE A 395 45.93 -6.20 6.03
CA PHE A 395 47.22 -5.79 5.46
C PHE A 395 48.02 -6.99 4.95
N LYS A 396 48.96 -6.69 4.03
CA LYS A 396 50.01 -7.60 3.57
C LYS A 396 51.30 -7.37 4.36
N LYS A 397 52.26 -8.31 4.27
CA LYS A 397 53.57 -8.23 4.95
C LYS A 397 53.44 -8.05 6.47
N HIS A 398 53.92 -6.93 7.03
CA HIS A 398 53.99 -6.70 8.48
C HIS A 398 52.92 -5.73 8.99
N GLY A 399 52.35 -4.88 8.12
CA GLY A 399 51.28 -3.95 8.53
C GLY A 399 51.78 -2.76 9.33
N ASN A 400 53.07 -2.44 9.27
CA ASN A 400 53.68 -1.34 10.05
C ASN A 400 53.57 0.02 9.35
N VAL A 401 53.19 0.03 8.06
CA VAL A 401 53.06 1.23 7.23
C VAL A 401 51.71 1.20 6.50
N VAL A 402 51.18 2.36 6.13
CA VAL A 402 49.84 2.48 5.52
C VAL A 402 49.75 1.75 4.17
N GLU A 403 50.84 1.68 3.41
CA GLU A 403 50.92 1.00 2.10
C GLU A 403 50.77 -0.53 2.17
N ASP A 404 50.91 -1.10 3.37
CA ASP A 404 50.67 -2.52 3.60
C ASP A 404 49.16 -2.83 3.66
N TYR A 405 48.30 -1.86 3.96
CA TYR A 405 46.85 -2.08 4.08
C TYR A 405 46.18 -2.17 2.71
N TYR A 406 45.28 -3.15 2.54
CA TYR A 406 44.67 -3.44 1.25
C TYR A 406 43.73 -2.33 0.75
N CYS A 407 43.08 -1.63 1.67
CA CYS A 407 42.19 -0.51 1.38
C CYS A 407 42.91 0.81 1.13
N TYR A 408 44.19 0.96 1.54
CA TYR A 408 44.91 2.22 1.38
C TYR A 408 45.04 2.60 -0.10
N ASN A 409 44.84 3.88 -0.41
CA ASN A 409 44.91 4.45 -1.77
C ASN A 409 43.91 3.82 -2.77
N LYS A 410 42.86 3.14 -2.28
CA LYS A 410 41.74 2.67 -3.12
C LYS A 410 40.74 3.79 -3.37
N LEU A 411 40.15 3.80 -4.57
CA LEU A 411 39.15 4.80 -4.98
C LEU A 411 37.89 4.70 -4.12
N ILE A 412 37.43 5.85 -3.67
CA ILE A 412 36.15 6.04 -2.98
C ILE A 412 35.23 6.81 -3.89
N LEU A 413 33.99 6.34 -3.97
CA LEU A 413 33.01 6.74 -4.97
C LEU A 413 31.82 7.42 -4.33
N SER A 414 31.13 8.26 -5.10
CA SER A 414 29.91 8.89 -4.68
C SER A 414 28.80 7.85 -4.47
N PRO A 415 28.20 7.78 -3.27
CA PRO A 415 27.18 6.78 -2.95
C PRO A 415 25.84 7.03 -3.66
N ALA A 416 25.53 8.28 -4.01
CA ALA A 416 24.31 8.69 -4.68
C ALA A 416 24.51 10.06 -5.35
N ASP A 417 23.60 10.44 -6.25
CA ASP A 417 23.61 11.77 -6.88
C ASP A 417 23.45 12.87 -5.82
N GLY A 418 24.20 13.97 -5.93
CA GLY A 418 24.13 15.06 -4.97
C GLY A 418 25.12 16.18 -5.21
N GLU A 419 25.08 17.19 -4.34
CA GLU A 419 25.99 18.33 -4.33
C GLU A 419 26.99 18.20 -3.17
N VAL A 420 28.28 18.41 -3.43
CA VAL A 420 29.31 18.42 -2.39
C VAL A 420 29.22 19.74 -1.61
N VAL A 421 28.72 19.70 -0.38
CA VAL A 421 28.45 20.91 0.42
C VAL A 421 29.57 21.25 1.41
N ASN A 422 30.43 20.28 1.74
CA ASN A 422 31.54 20.48 2.66
C ASN A 422 32.71 19.56 2.31
N ILE A 423 33.94 20.06 2.44
CA ILE A 423 35.19 19.30 2.30
C ILE A 423 36.17 19.83 3.34
N LEU A 424 36.84 18.92 4.04
CA LEU A 424 38.03 19.16 4.85
C LEU A 424 39.14 18.31 4.24
N ASP A 425 40.27 18.92 3.92
CA ASP A 425 41.46 18.28 3.35
C ASP A 425 42.74 18.84 4.02
N GLY A 426 43.90 18.27 3.71
CA GLY A 426 45.20 18.70 4.24
C GLY A 426 45.54 18.13 5.62
N VAL A 427 44.83 17.09 6.08
CA VAL A 427 45.17 16.34 7.29
C VAL A 427 46.05 15.15 6.90
N PRO A 428 47.29 15.04 7.39
CA PRO A 428 48.17 13.92 7.03
C PRO A 428 47.65 12.60 7.60
N ASP A 429 48.05 11.50 6.94
CA ASP A 429 47.77 10.14 7.42
C ASP A 429 48.50 9.86 8.74
N ASN A 430 47.82 9.17 9.68
CA ASN A 430 48.44 8.78 10.94
C ASN A 430 49.45 7.66 10.74
N GLU A 431 50.48 7.64 11.59
CA GLU A 431 51.25 6.41 11.85
C GLU A 431 50.31 5.28 12.30
N ILE A 432 50.61 4.05 11.89
CA ILE A 432 49.78 2.88 12.21
C ILE A 432 49.62 2.72 13.73
N GLY A 433 48.37 2.60 14.19
CA GLY A 433 47.98 2.48 15.60
C GLY A 433 47.84 3.82 16.33
N LYS A 434 48.18 4.96 15.70
CA LYS A 434 47.97 6.31 16.26
C LYS A 434 46.69 6.93 15.72
N VAL A 435 46.19 7.95 16.41
CA VAL A 435 45.00 8.70 16.01
C VAL A 435 45.21 10.20 16.22
N ASN A 436 44.62 11.02 15.37
CA ASN A 436 44.55 12.46 15.51
C ASN A 436 43.17 12.85 16.06
N LEU A 437 43.10 13.16 17.36
CA LEU A 437 41.86 13.54 18.04
C LEU A 437 41.52 15.03 17.88
N ASP A 438 42.51 15.87 17.61
CA ASP A 438 42.31 17.32 17.39
C ASP A 438 41.54 17.55 16.07
N GLN A 439 41.89 16.78 15.04
CA GLN A 439 41.17 16.72 13.75
C GLN A 439 40.46 15.37 13.62
N ASN A 440 39.55 15.07 14.57
CA ASN A 440 38.89 13.76 14.72
C ASN A 440 38.32 13.15 13.42
N TRP A 441 37.77 13.96 12.52
CA TRP A 441 37.18 13.47 11.27
C TRP A 441 38.19 13.30 10.13
N GLY A 442 39.40 13.87 10.25
CA GLY A 442 40.40 13.84 9.20
C GLY A 442 39.89 14.43 7.88
N ASN A 443 40.48 14.02 6.76
CA ASN A 443 40.02 14.45 5.45
C ASN A 443 38.63 13.87 5.19
N SER A 444 37.65 14.73 4.97
CA SER A 444 36.23 14.37 4.95
C SER A 444 35.48 15.18 3.92
N LEU A 445 34.39 14.62 3.39
CA LEU A 445 33.44 15.36 2.58
C LEU A 445 32.01 15.07 2.98
N VAL A 446 31.12 16.02 2.69
CA VAL A 446 29.68 15.90 2.92
C VAL A 446 28.94 16.19 1.61
N ILE A 447 28.04 15.28 1.23
CA ILE A 447 27.21 15.38 0.03
C ILE A 447 25.76 15.61 0.46
N HIS A 448 25.10 16.59 -0.13
CA HIS A 448 23.68 16.83 0.01
C HIS A 448 22.91 16.09 -1.10
N HIS A 449 21.91 15.29 -0.71
CA HIS A 449 21.14 14.45 -1.62
C HIS A 449 19.71 14.96 -1.83
N HIS A 450 19.10 14.51 -2.93
CA HIS A 450 17.67 14.67 -3.15
C HIS A 450 16.88 13.98 -2.02
N GLY A 451 16.00 14.72 -1.34
CA GLY A 451 15.29 14.25 -0.15
C GLY A 451 15.71 14.92 1.16
N GLY A 452 16.69 15.83 1.14
CA GLY A 452 17.01 16.71 2.26
C GLY A 452 17.91 16.10 3.34
N PHE A 453 18.62 15.03 3.01
CA PHE A 453 19.61 14.39 3.88
C PHE A 453 21.01 14.50 3.29
N TYR A 454 22.01 14.18 4.11
CA TYR A 454 23.42 14.27 3.73
C TYR A 454 24.13 12.94 3.99
N SER A 455 25.14 12.64 3.19
CA SER A 455 26.11 11.58 3.49
C SER A 455 27.47 12.18 3.79
N GLN A 456 28.13 11.73 4.85
CA GLN A 456 29.51 12.07 5.15
C GLN A 456 30.41 10.85 4.93
N LEU A 457 31.55 11.09 4.28
CA LEU A 457 32.64 10.15 4.13
C LEU A 457 33.89 10.76 4.77
N SER A 458 34.63 9.99 5.56
CA SER A 458 35.80 10.49 6.33
C SER A 458 37.01 9.55 6.21
N HIS A 459 38.16 10.03 6.67
CA HIS A 459 39.46 9.34 6.64
C HIS A 459 40.06 9.16 5.24
N PHE A 460 39.82 10.13 4.34
CA PHE A 460 40.49 10.17 3.04
C PHE A 460 42.00 10.41 3.18
N LYS A 461 42.74 10.02 2.17
CA LYS A 461 44.17 10.35 2.03
C LYS A 461 44.31 11.85 1.73
N GLU A 462 45.32 12.47 2.33
CA GLU A 462 45.67 13.88 2.12
C GLU A 462 45.84 14.19 0.62
N ASP A 463 45.30 15.34 0.19
CA ASP A 463 45.37 15.86 -1.19
C ASP A 463 44.84 14.88 -2.25
N SER A 464 43.90 14.00 -1.88
CA SER A 464 43.38 12.96 -2.79
C SER A 464 42.00 13.25 -3.36
N PHE A 465 41.32 14.32 -2.96
CA PHE A 465 40.00 14.63 -3.49
C PHE A 465 40.06 15.00 -4.97
N THR A 466 39.16 14.41 -5.76
CA THR A 466 38.98 14.71 -7.19
C THR A 466 37.82 15.68 -7.45
N VAL A 467 37.19 16.15 -6.37
CA VAL A 467 36.02 17.03 -6.37
C VAL A 467 36.26 18.21 -5.43
N LYS A 468 35.50 19.30 -5.62
CA LYS A 468 35.52 20.48 -4.75
C LYS A 468 34.12 20.81 -4.25
N LYS A 469 34.06 21.63 -3.19
CA LYS A 469 32.79 22.16 -2.67
C LYS A 469 32.02 22.89 -3.79
N GLY A 470 30.74 22.59 -3.91
CA GLY A 470 29.82 23.08 -4.94
C GLY A 470 29.71 22.18 -6.18
N ASP A 471 30.53 21.14 -6.31
CA ASP A 471 30.43 20.20 -7.43
C ASP A 471 29.17 19.31 -7.28
N PHE A 472 28.48 19.10 -8.40
CA PHE A 472 27.44 18.08 -8.50
C PHE A 472 28.08 16.76 -8.93
N VAL A 473 27.96 15.75 -8.08
CA VAL A 473 28.46 14.40 -8.33
C VAL A 473 27.31 13.47 -8.68
N LYS A 474 27.54 12.57 -9.63
CA LYS A 474 26.69 11.43 -9.91
C LYS A 474 27.14 10.23 -9.11
N LYS A 475 26.20 9.34 -8.80
CA LYS A 475 26.48 8.05 -8.19
C LYS A 475 27.56 7.31 -8.96
N GLY A 476 28.61 6.91 -8.26
CA GLY A 476 29.76 6.22 -8.83
C GLY A 476 30.90 7.12 -9.31
N ASP A 477 30.74 8.45 -9.30
CA ASP A 477 31.85 9.37 -9.57
C ASP A 477 32.94 9.20 -8.51
N VAL A 478 34.20 9.34 -8.91
CA VAL A 478 35.34 9.28 -7.98
C VAL A 478 35.33 10.53 -7.12
N LEU A 479 35.43 10.34 -5.81
CA LEU A 479 35.53 11.42 -4.82
C LEU A 479 36.96 11.65 -4.36
N GLY A 480 37.73 10.57 -4.18
CA GLY A 480 39.12 10.58 -3.74
C GLY A 480 39.61 9.19 -3.40
N THR A 481 40.62 9.08 -2.54
CA THR A 481 41.17 7.77 -2.13
C THR A 481 41.15 7.55 -0.61
N CYS A 482 41.01 6.29 -0.22
CA CYS A 482 41.07 5.86 1.17
C CYS A 482 42.45 6.14 1.79
N GLY A 483 42.45 6.78 2.96
CA GLY A 483 43.65 7.11 3.72
C GLY A 483 43.59 6.58 5.14
N ASN A 484 44.25 7.30 6.05
CA ASN A 484 44.33 7.01 7.48
C ASN A 484 44.37 8.30 8.31
N SER A 485 43.71 9.37 7.86
CA SER A 485 43.69 10.67 8.54
C SER A 485 42.66 10.74 9.68
N GLY A 486 42.86 11.61 10.68
CA GLY A 486 41.90 11.85 11.77
C GLY A 486 41.87 10.74 12.84
N ARG A 487 40.70 10.39 13.38
CA ARG A 487 40.55 9.29 14.37
C ARG A 487 40.55 7.92 13.69
N SER A 488 41.59 7.65 12.90
CA SER A 488 41.78 6.41 12.17
C SER A 488 43.08 5.72 12.60
N PRO A 489 43.02 4.64 13.41
CA PRO A 489 44.21 3.91 13.82
C PRO A 489 44.80 3.06 12.69
N PHE A 490 43.95 2.63 11.75
CA PHE A 490 44.30 1.80 10.60
C PHE A 490 43.49 2.26 9.39
N PRO A 491 44.03 2.21 8.15
CA PRO A 491 43.31 2.65 6.96
C PRO A 491 41.91 2.04 6.84
N HIS A 492 40.90 2.90 6.74
CA HIS A 492 39.50 2.53 6.53
C HIS A 492 38.71 3.75 6.06
N ILE A 493 37.46 3.56 5.62
CA ILE A 493 36.53 4.65 5.35
C ILE A 493 35.37 4.61 6.32
N HIS A 494 35.17 5.74 6.99
CA HIS A 494 33.98 6.01 7.77
C HIS A 494 32.86 6.57 6.88
N PHE A 495 31.65 6.07 7.07
CA PHE A 495 30.46 6.46 6.32
C PHE A 495 29.25 6.64 7.24
N GLN A 496 28.56 7.77 7.09
CA GLN A 496 27.33 8.04 7.83
C GLN A 496 26.30 8.84 7.03
N PHE A 497 25.02 8.67 7.37
CA PHE A 497 23.96 9.59 6.99
C PHE A 497 23.66 10.58 8.12
N GLN A 498 23.41 11.82 7.77
CA GLN A 498 23.17 12.91 8.73
C GLN A 498 22.15 13.93 8.20
N THR A 499 21.57 14.73 9.09
CA THR A 499 20.49 15.69 8.78
C THR A 499 20.96 17.11 8.51
N THR A 500 22.25 17.43 8.73
CA THR A 500 22.80 18.78 8.56
C THR A 500 24.12 18.74 7.77
N PRO A 501 24.56 19.85 7.14
CA PRO A 501 25.69 19.84 6.20
C PRO A 501 27.09 19.83 6.84
N TYR A 502 27.18 19.82 8.18
CA TYR A 502 28.45 19.97 8.89
C TYR A 502 29.14 18.62 9.08
N ILE A 503 30.48 18.61 9.00
CA ILE A 503 31.27 17.41 9.30
C ILE A 503 31.07 17.06 10.79
N GLY A 504 30.75 15.81 11.06
CA GLY A 504 30.50 15.27 12.40
C GLY A 504 29.10 15.52 12.94
N SER A 505 28.12 15.74 12.06
CA SER A 505 26.73 15.94 12.49
C SER A 505 26.11 14.66 13.04
N ALA A 506 25.04 14.82 13.83
CA ALA A 506 24.28 13.70 14.37
C ALA A 506 23.71 12.81 13.25
N THR A 507 23.88 11.51 13.44
CA THR A 507 23.43 10.46 12.55
C THR A 507 21.97 10.11 12.80
N PHE A 508 21.34 9.46 11.83
CA PHE A 508 19.99 8.92 11.99
C PHE A 508 19.89 7.52 11.39
N GLU A 509 18.95 6.73 11.90
CA GLU A 509 18.82 5.33 11.52
C GLU A 509 18.35 5.17 10.07
N VAL A 510 19.15 4.47 9.27
CA VAL A 510 18.83 4.15 7.87
C VAL A 510 19.03 2.65 7.61
N ALA A 511 18.12 2.08 6.83
CA ALA A 511 18.31 0.76 6.22
C ALA A 511 18.72 0.96 4.75
N LEU A 512 19.81 0.32 4.33
CA LEU A 512 20.31 0.45 2.96
C LEU A 512 19.32 -0.21 1.99
N PRO A 513 19.03 0.40 0.82
CA PRO A 513 18.03 -0.11 -0.11
C PRO A 513 18.41 -1.50 -0.63
N HIS A 514 19.61 -1.63 -1.20
CA HIS A 514 20.15 -2.87 -1.72
C HIS A 514 21.67 -2.88 -1.58
N TYR A 515 22.23 -4.04 -1.20
CA TYR A 515 23.66 -4.32 -1.25
C TYR A 515 23.85 -5.84 -1.38
N MET A 516 25.00 -6.27 -1.90
CA MET A 516 25.35 -7.67 -1.93
C MET A 516 26.26 -8.01 -0.75
N GLU A 517 26.01 -9.17 -0.15
CA GLU A 517 26.80 -9.68 0.95
C GLU A 517 27.36 -11.06 0.57
N ARG A 518 28.65 -11.26 0.77
CA ARG A 518 29.28 -12.57 0.63
C ARG A 518 29.14 -13.35 1.94
N ILE A 519 28.45 -14.48 1.85
CA ILE A 519 28.29 -15.43 2.95
C ILE A 519 28.91 -16.74 2.48
N ASN A 520 30.07 -17.09 3.04
CA ASN A 520 30.90 -18.22 2.58
C ASN A 520 31.23 -18.07 1.07
N ASN A 521 30.90 -19.07 0.25
CA ASN A 521 31.11 -19.05 -1.20
C ASN A 521 29.90 -18.50 -2.00
N GLN A 522 28.87 -17.98 -1.33
CA GLN A 522 27.67 -17.47 -1.99
C GLN A 522 27.54 -15.96 -1.82
N VAL A 523 27.14 -15.28 -2.89
CA VAL A 523 26.76 -13.87 -2.84
C VAL A 523 25.25 -13.79 -2.69
N VAL A 524 24.75 -13.01 -1.73
CA VAL A 524 23.32 -12.85 -1.46
C VAL A 524 22.96 -11.38 -1.60
N LEU A 525 21.89 -11.08 -2.33
CA LEU A 525 21.33 -9.74 -2.36
C LEU A 525 20.53 -9.48 -1.08
N LYS A 526 21.02 -8.56 -0.26
CA LYS A 526 20.28 -8.01 0.88
C LYS A 526 19.50 -6.77 0.45
N SER A 527 18.40 -6.49 1.13
CA SER A 527 17.56 -5.35 0.78
C SER A 527 16.85 -4.81 2.00
N TYR A 528 16.81 -3.48 2.11
CA TYR A 528 16.18 -2.76 3.20
C TYR A 528 16.69 -3.25 4.57
N SER A 529 18.01 -3.40 4.69
CA SER A 529 18.67 -3.91 5.89
C SER A 529 19.92 -3.11 6.23
N GLN A 530 20.41 -3.27 7.46
CA GLN A 530 21.64 -2.66 7.94
C GLN A 530 22.76 -3.71 7.91
N PRO A 531 23.91 -3.42 7.26
CA PRO A 531 25.09 -4.26 7.37
C PRO A 531 25.57 -4.38 8.81
N ILE A 532 25.86 -5.61 9.24
CA ILE A 532 26.39 -5.91 10.58
C ILE A 532 27.93 -5.97 10.55
N LYS A 533 28.57 -5.90 11.72
CA LYS A 533 30.02 -6.08 11.87
C LYS A 533 30.46 -7.41 11.25
N SER A 534 31.60 -7.38 10.56
CA SER A 534 32.20 -8.49 9.81
C SER A 534 31.46 -8.92 8.54
N ALA A 535 30.37 -8.23 8.15
CA ALA A 535 29.74 -8.48 6.85
C ALA A 535 30.66 -8.06 5.70
N LYS A 536 30.85 -8.96 4.72
CA LYS A 536 31.63 -8.72 3.50
C LYS A 536 30.70 -8.21 2.41
N LEU A 537 30.83 -6.94 2.04
CA LEU A 537 29.92 -6.23 1.16
C LEU A 537 30.51 -6.02 -0.23
N LEU A 538 29.63 -6.07 -1.22
CA LEU A 538 29.92 -5.82 -2.63
C LEU A 538 28.94 -4.78 -3.17
N ARG A 539 29.45 -3.74 -3.83
CA ARG A 539 28.63 -2.68 -4.44
C ARG A 539 27.72 -3.22 -5.54
N GLY A 540 28.31 -3.97 -6.47
CA GLY A 540 27.60 -4.47 -7.62
C GLY A 540 27.44 -3.46 -8.75
N ASP A 541 27.98 -3.79 -9.93
CA ASP A 541 27.79 -3.00 -11.14
C ASP A 541 26.66 -3.54 -12.02
N ALA A 542 25.97 -2.62 -12.69
CA ALA A 542 24.94 -2.99 -13.65
C ALA A 542 25.56 -3.63 -14.89
N HIS A 543 24.96 -4.71 -15.38
CA HIS A 543 25.36 -5.37 -16.60
C HIS A 543 24.56 -4.79 -17.78
N PRO A 544 25.20 -4.24 -18.84
CA PRO A 544 24.50 -3.56 -19.94
C PRO A 544 23.37 -4.39 -20.54
N LEU A 545 23.60 -5.70 -20.75
CA LEU A 545 22.60 -6.61 -21.30
C LEU A 545 21.33 -6.73 -20.44
N LEU A 546 21.47 -6.80 -19.10
CA LEU A 546 20.32 -6.88 -18.19
C LEU A 546 19.58 -5.56 -18.10
N VAL A 547 20.30 -4.44 -18.10
CA VAL A 547 19.70 -3.09 -18.12
C VAL A 547 18.93 -2.86 -19.41
N GLN A 548 19.47 -3.22 -20.57
CA GLN A 548 18.79 -3.06 -21.85
C GLN A 548 17.53 -3.95 -21.95
N THR A 549 17.54 -5.13 -21.34
CA THR A 549 16.44 -6.08 -21.43
C THR A 549 15.37 -5.86 -20.36
N LEU A 550 15.75 -5.53 -19.13
CA LEU A 550 14.84 -5.48 -17.95
C LEU A 550 14.82 -4.11 -17.25
N GLY A 551 15.60 -3.14 -17.74
CA GLY A 551 15.62 -1.76 -17.24
C GLY A 551 14.51 -0.90 -17.83
N PHE A 552 13.26 -1.37 -17.74
CA PHE A 552 12.08 -0.76 -18.36
C PHE A 552 12.02 0.77 -18.25
N GLN A 553 11.76 1.45 -19.36
CA GLN A 553 11.66 2.90 -19.47
C GLN A 553 10.20 3.33 -19.73
N LEU A 554 9.81 4.50 -19.24
CA LEU A 554 8.46 5.04 -19.45
C LEU A 554 8.15 5.22 -20.95
N GLY A 555 6.96 4.78 -21.38
CA GLY A 555 6.52 4.85 -22.77
C GLY A 555 6.96 3.68 -23.65
N GLN A 556 7.96 2.90 -23.20
CA GLN A 556 8.49 1.75 -23.92
C GLN A 556 7.38 0.72 -24.21
N LYS A 557 7.38 0.20 -25.44
CA LYS A 557 6.49 -0.87 -25.89
C LYS A 557 7.29 -2.09 -26.27
N PHE A 558 6.72 -3.27 -26.05
CA PHE A 558 7.34 -4.53 -26.46
C PHE A 558 6.29 -5.63 -26.58
N SER A 559 6.63 -6.68 -27.32
CA SER A 559 5.74 -7.82 -27.54
C SER A 559 6.41 -9.14 -27.16
N PHE A 560 5.65 -10.01 -26.50
CA PHE A 560 6.03 -11.39 -26.27
C PHE A 560 5.29 -12.31 -27.22
N GLU A 561 6.03 -13.21 -27.85
CA GLU A 561 5.54 -14.34 -28.62
C GLU A 561 5.52 -15.60 -27.74
N VAL A 562 4.46 -16.39 -27.86
CA VAL A 562 4.36 -17.72 -27.23
C VAL A 562 4.90 -18.77 -28.19
N ILE A 563 6.09 -19.31 -27.91
CA ILE A 563 6.76 -20.29 -28.79
C ILE A 563 6.12 -21.67 -28.67
N SER A 564 5.90 -22.13 -27.45
CA SER A 564 5.30 -23.43 -27.18
C SER A 564 4.67 -23.45 -25.80
N GLY A 565 3.59 -24.21 -25.61
CA GLY A 565 3.01 -24.32 -24.29
C GLY A 565 1.80 -25.25 -24.16
N HIS A 566 1.55 -25.68 -22.93
CA HIS A 566 0.39 -26.50 -22.53
C HIS A 566 -0.54 -25.79 -21.53
N ASN A 567 -0.36 -24.48 -21.32
CA ASN A 567 -1.06 -23.71 -20.31
C ASN A 567 -2.08 -22.74 -20.90
N ASP A 568 -3.30 -22.84 -20.36
CA ASP A 568 -4.49 -22.00 -20.57
C ASP A 568 -4.89 -21.72 -22.03
N LYS A 569 -6.14 -22.07 -22.40
CA LYS A 569 -6.69 -21.81 -23.75
C LYS A 569 -6.51 -20.34 -24.17
N MET A 570 -6.57 -19.41 -23.20
CA MET A 570 -6.42 -17.97 -23.43
C MET A 570 -5.01 -17.55 -23.84
N ILE A 571 -3.97 -18.18 -23.28
CA ILE A 571 -2.58 -17.88 -23.64
C ILE A 571 -2.29 -18.48 -25.02
N LEU A 572 -2.74 -19.72 -25.25
CA LEU A 572 -2.52 -20.42 -26.51
C LEU A 572 -3.31 -19.85 -27.69
N SER A 573 -4.47 -19.22 -27.44
CA SER A 573 -5.25 -18.57 -28.49
C SER A 573 -4.58 -17.30 -29.02
N GLN A 574 -3.69 -16.69 -28.24
CA GLN A 574 -3.08 -15.41 -28.56
C GLN A 574 -1.57 -15.58 -28.77
N LYS A 575 -1.13 -15.48 -30.03
CA LYS A 575 0.29 -15.65 -30.39
C LYS A 575 1.16 -14.49 -29.87
N ASP A 576 0.66 -13.25 -30.01
CA ASP A 576 1.40 -12.03 -29.66
C ASP A 576 0.73 -11.26 -28.51
N TRP A 577 1.54 -10.88 -27.53
CA TRP A 577 1.14 -10.14 -26.34
C TRP A 577 1.89 -8.81 -26.26
N HIS A 578 1.18 -7.71 -26.45
CA HIS A 578 1.75 -6.36 -26.36
C HIS A 578 1.68 -5.79 -24.95
N PHE A 579 2.80 -5.26 -24.48
CA PHE A 579 2.93 -4.56 -23.22
C PHE A 579 3.47 -3.14 -23.42
N GLU A 580 3.08 -2.25 -22.52
CA GLU A 580 3.49 -0.83 -22.52
C GLU A 580 3.83 -0.40 -21.10
N VAL A 581 4.93 0.33 -20.93
CA VAL A 581 5.34 0.88 -19.63
C VAL A 581 4.64 2.22 -19.40
N LYS A 582 3.85 2.34 -18.33
CA LYS A 582 3.09 3.54 -17.97
C LYS A 582 3.37 3.98 -16.54
N SER A 583 3.01 5.21 -16.22
CA SER A 583 2.90 5.72 -14.84
C SER A 583 1.44 5.98 -14.48
N ASP A 584 1.14 5.93 -13.18
CA ASP A 584 -0.14 6.41 -12.64
C ASP A 584 -0.04 7.88 -12.19
N VAL A 585 -1.13 8.44 -11.68
CA VAL A 585 -1.21 9.84 -11.20
C VAL A 585 -0.31 10.10 -9.98
N LEU A 586 0.12 9.03 -9.30
CA LEU A 586 1.04 9.07 -8.16
C LEU A 586 2.49 8.79 -8.58
N SER A 587 2.79 8.82 -9.88
CA SER A 587 4.10 8.53 -10.46
C SER A 587 4.63 7.11 -10.21
N ASN A 588 3.76 6.13 -9.87
CA ASN A 588 4.18 4.73 -9.81
C ASN A 588 4.23 4.14 -11.22
N THR A 589 5.34 3.50 -11.57
CA THR A 589 5.52 2.85 -12.87
C THR A 589 4.94 1.43 -12.88
N TYR A 590 4.34 1.04 -14.01
CA TYR A 590 3.77 -0.29 -14.20
C TYR A 590 3.81 -0.75 -15.65
N LEU A 591 3.89 -2.07 -15.84
CA LEU A 591 3.64 -2.72 -17.13
C LEU A 591 2.14 -2.88 -17.35
N TYR A 592 1.64 -2.47 -18.51
CA TYR A 592 0.23 -2.56 -18.89
C TYR A 592 0.02 -3.55 -20.02
N CYS A 593 -0.96 -4.45 -19.88
CA CYS A 593 -1.44 -5.30 -20.96
C CYS A 593 -2.82 -4.85 -21.42
N GLY A 594 -2.93 -4.37 -22.67
CA GLY A 594 -4.19 -3.90 -23.25
C GLY A 594 -5.25 -5.00 -23.42
N LEU A 595 -4.83 -6.24 -23.68
CA LEU A 595 -5.75 -7.38 -23.91
C LEU A 595 -6.52 -7.77 -22.65
N THR A 596 -5.83 -7.84 -21.51
CA THR A 596 -6.44 -8.29 -20.24
C THR A 596 -6.71 -7.17 -19.26
N ASN A 597 -6.37 -5.93 -19.60
CA ASN A 597 -6.35 -4.77 -18.70
C ASN A 597 -5.53 -5.01 -17.41
N SER A 598 -4.53 -5.90 -17.48
CA SER A 598 -3.66 -6.21 -16.34
C SER A 598 -2.56 -5.16 -16.17
N ARG A 599 -2.15 -4.91 -14.93
CA ARG A 599 -1.09 -3.98 -14.53
C ARG A 599 -0.13 -4.65 -13.55
N ALA A 600 1.17 -4.53 -13.77
CA ALA A 600 2.21 -5.00 -12.86
C ALA A 600 3.11 -3.82 -12.45
N TYR A 601 3.00 -3.35 -11.21
CA TYR A 601 3.74 -2.19 -10.69
C TYR A 601 5.15 -2.61 -10.26
N PHE A 602 6.15 -1.80 -10.60
CA PHE A 602 7.55 -2.07 -10.28
C PHE A 602 8.32 -0.79 -9.96
N SER A 603 9.52 -0.95 -9.40
CA SER A 603 10.54 0.11 -9.37
C SER A 603 11.90 -0.48 -9.71
N ILE A 604 12.83 0.39 -10.11
CA ILE A 604 14.24 0.06 -10.28
C ILE A 604 15.01 0.93 -9.30
N GLU A 605 15.53 0.32 -8.23
CA GLU A 605 16.22 1.00 -7.13
C GLU A 605 17.60 0.36 -6.96
N ALA A 606 18.68 1.15 -6.93
CA ALA A 606 20.06 0.66 -6.84
C ALA A 606 20.39 -0.57 -7.73
N ASN A 607 20.00 -0.52 -9.02
CA ASN A 607 20.15 -1.61 -10.00
C ASN A 607 19.32 -2.87 -9.70
N VAL A 608 18.28 -2.80 -8.86
CA VAL A 608 17.35 -3.91 -8.61
C VAL A 608 15.99 -3.59 -9.21
N LEU A 609 15.56 -4.37 -10.19
CA LEU A 609 14.16 -4.41 -10.63
C LEU A 609 13.36 -5.18 -9.59
N GLN A 610 12.34 -4.56 -9.00
CA GLN A 610 11.43 -5.23 -8.07
C GLN A 610 9.97 -4.87 -8.40
N PHE A 611 9.13 -5.89 -8.56
CA PHE A 611 7.69 -5.72 -8.65
C PHE A 611 7.07 -5.59 -7.25
N HIS A 612 6.07 -4.71 -7.12
CA HIS A 612 5.44 -4.37 -5.83
C HIS A 612 3.99 -4.82 -5.74
N ASN A 613 3.30 -4.87 -6.88
CA ASN A 613 1.88 -5.22 -6.93
C ASN A 613 1.47 -5.71 -8.32
N TYR A 614 0.40 -6.50 -8.37
CA TYR A 614 -0.22 -6.96 -9.61
C TYR A 614 -1.74 -6.82 -9.53
N LEU A 615 -2.33 -6.12 -10.51
CA LEU A 615 -3.77 -5.94 -10.65
C LEU A 615 -4.21 -6.50 -12.00
N GLY A 616 -4.98 -7.58 -12.02
CA GLY A 616 -5.53 -8.12 -13.27
C GLY A 616 -5.76 -9.62 -13.24
N ASN A 617 -5.87 -10.20 -14.44
CA ASN A 617 -6.15 -11.62 -14.61
C ASN A 617 -4.89 -12.47 -14.33
N ARG A 618 -4.97 -13.42 -13.38
CA ARG A 618 -3.85 -14.34 -13.03
C ARG A 618 -3.58 -15.44 -14.07
N ARG A 619 -4.38 -15.51 -15.13
CA ARG A 619 -4.15 -16.39 -16.28
C ARG A 619 -3.50 -15.65 -17.45
N SER A 620 -3.21 -14.36 -17.30
CA SER A 620 -2.56 -13.56 -18.35
C SER A 620 -1.06 -13.81 -18.40
N LEU A 621 -0.45 -13.59 -19.57
CA LEU A 621 1.00 -13.71 -19.72
C LEU A 621 1.77 -12.74 -18.81
N LEU A 622 1.23 -11.53 -18.59
CA LEU A 622 1.84 -10.54 -17.70
C LEU A 622 1.95 -11.02 -16.25
N TYR A 623 0.99 -11.84 -15.78
CA TYR A 623 1.07 -12.44 -14.44
C TYR A 623 2.22 -13.44 -14.34
N TYR A 624 2.43 -14.25 -15.38
CA TYR A 624 3.54 -15.18 -15.43
C TYR A 624 4.88 -14.44 -15.47
N LEU A 625 5.01 -13.38 -16.27
CA LEU A 625 6.18 -12.51 -16.28
C LEU A 625 6.46 -11.92 -14.88
N TYR A 626 5.41 -11.42 -14.21
CA TYR A 626 5.48 -10.91 -12.83
C TYR A 626 6.02 -11.97 -11.85
N LEU A 627 5.56 -13.23 -11.95
CA LEU A 627 6.06 -14.32 -11.10
C LEU A 627 7.49 -14.75 -11.44
N SER A 628 7.85 -14.73 -12.72
CA SER A 628 9.19 -15.16 -13.18
C SER A 628 10.26 -14.13 -12.81
N CYS A 629 9.95 -12.85 -12.96
CA CYS A 629 10.88 -11.72 -12.83
C CYS A 629 10.59 -10.82 -11.62
N TYR A 630 9.99 -11.37 -10.55
CA TYR A 630 9.51 -10.59 -9.40
C TYR A 630 10.56 -9.67 -8.77
N LYS A 631 11.80 -10.15 -8.63
CA LYS A 631 12.94 -9.36 -8.16
C LYS A 631 14.23 -9.79 -8.85
N ILE A 632 14.86 -8.90 -9.61
CA ILE A 632 16.07 -9.18 -10.39
C ILE A 632 17.10 -8.08 -10.12
N TYR A 633 18.33 -8.48 -9.83
CA TYR A 633 19.47 -7.59 -9.83
C TYR A 633 19.96 -7.40 -11.26
N LEU A 634 20.07 -6.16 -11.73
CA LEU A 634 20.44 -5.84 -13.12
C LEU A 634 21.96 -5.92 -13.36
N GLY A 635 22.72 -6.47 -12.42
CA GLY A 635 24.13 -6.87 -12.58
C GLY A 635 24.32 -8.37 -12.62
N TYR A 636 25.52 -8.84 -12.96
CA TYR A 636 25.83 -10.26 -13.02
C TYR A 636 26.93 -10.64 -12.02
N TYR A 637 26.59 -11.51 -11.08
CA TYR A 637 27.52 -12.13 -10.15
C TYR A 637 27.28 -13.65 -10.15
N PRO A 638 28.33 -14.46 -10.39
CA PRO A 638 28.19 -15.92 -10.37
C PRO A 638 27.59 -16.40 -9.05
N ASN A 639 26.60 -17.30 -9.13
CA ASN A 639 25.91 -17.88 -7.98
C ASN A 639 25.23 -16.86 -7.04
N LEU A 640 24.93 -15.64 -7.53
CA LEU A 640 24.14 -14.67 -6.78
C LEU A 640 22.76 -15.25 -6.44
N ASN A 641 22.39 -15.19 -5.17
CA ASN A 641 21.08 -15.59 -4.67
C ASN A 641 20.26 -14.35 -4.34
N VAL A 642 19.09 -14.23 -4.97
CA VAL A 642 18.12 -13.17 -4.71
C VAL A 642 16.88 -13.80 -4.10
N ARG A 643 16.43 -13.25 -2.96
CA ARG A 643 15.19 -13.67 -2.28
C ARG A 643 14.23 -12.51 -2.13
N ALA A 644 12.94 -12.84 -2.18
CA ALA A 644 11.87 -11.91 -1.87
C ALA A 644 10.62 -12.67 -1.40
N GLU A 645 9.73 -12.00 -0.69
CA GLU A 645 8.42 -12.56 -0.33
C GLU A 645 7.36 -12.03 -1.29
N PHE A 646 6.40 -12.87 -1.68
CA PHE A 646 5.21 -12.43 -2.38
C PHE A 646 4.08 -12.18 -1.38
N PRO A 647 3.21 -11.19 -1.63
CA PRO A 647 2.03 -11.01 -0.82
C PRO A 647 1.05 -12.20 -1.04
N PRO A 648 0.50 -12.81 0.04
CA PRO A 648 -0.25 -14.07 -0.05
C PRO A 648 -1.45 -13.99 -1.00
N ASN A 649 -2.11 -12.83 -1.04
CA ASN A 649 -3.26 -12.61 -1.90
C ASN A 649 -2.95 -12.72 -3.39
N LEU A 650 -1.70 -12.61 -3.83
CA LEU A 650 -1.34 -12.77 -5.25
C LEU A 650 -1.09 -14.23 -5.63
N ILE A 651 -0.58 -15.05 -4.70
CA ILE A 651 -0.21 -16.45 -4.97
C ILE A 651 -1.34 -17.43 -4.65
N TYR A 652 -1.97 -17.27 -3.48
CA TYR A 652 -2.97 -18.23 -2.99
C TYR A 652 -4.37 -17.95 -3.58
N GLY A 653 -5.16 -19.01 -3.73
CA GLY A 653 -6.55 -18.93 -4.18
C GLY A 653 -7.52 -18.58 -3.06
N ALA A 654 -8.73 -18.16 -3.43
CA ALA A 654 -9.75 -17.65 -2.51
C ALA A 654 -10.06 -18.58 -1.32
N GLY A 655 -10.13 -19.90 -1.52
CA GLY A 655 -10.43 -20.85 -0.44
C GLY A 655 -9.38 -20.87 0.68
N LYS A 656 -8.09 -20.77 0.34
CA LYS A 656 -7.01 -20.71 1.36
C LYS A 656 -6.96 -19.35 2.04
N LEU A 657 -7.18 -18.28 1.27
CA LEU A 657 -7.22 -16.92 1.79
C LEU A 657 -8.40 -16.71 2.73
N PHE A 658 -9.53 -17.37 2.51
CA PHE A 658 -10.74 -17.22 3.32
C PHE A 658 -10.46 -17.39 4.83
N ILE A 659 -9.76 -18.46 5.21
CA ILE A 659 -9.39 -18.72 6.62
C ILE A 659 -8.28 -17.77 7.08
N GLN A 660 -7.27 -17.55 6.22
CA GLN A 660 -6.16 -16.65 6.52
C GLN A 660 -6.64 -15.23 6.84
N ASP A 661 -7.63 -14.72 6.11
CA ASP A 661 -8.07 -13.34 6.23
C ASP A 661 -8.75 -13.03 7.58
N PHE A 662 -9.33 -14.04 8.27
CA PHE A 662 -9.86 -13.86 9.62
C PHE A 662 -8.78 -13.55 10.65
N ILE A 663 -7.61 -14.16 10.51
CA ILE A 663 -6.52 -14.03 11.47
C ILE A 663 -5.37 -13.14 10.97
N ALA A 664 -5.43 -12.68 9.72
CA ALA A 664 -4.37 -11.90 9.08
C ALA A 664 -3.90 -10.69 9.90
N PRO A 665 -4.78 -9.89 10.58
CA PRO A 665 -4.34 -8.79 11.43
C PRO A 665 -3.39 -9.19 12.57
N PHE A 666 -3.47 -10.45 13.01
CA PHE A 666 -2.70 -10.98 14.13
C PHE A 666 -1.56 -11.89 13.65
N HIS A 667 -1.80 -12.72 12.63
CA HIS A 667 -0.86 -13.69 12.14
C HIS A 667 -1.09 -14.06 10.66
N ILE A 668 -0.02 -14.05 9.86
CA ILE A 668 -0.02 -14.52 8.47
C ILE A 668 0.82 -15.79 8.38
N TYR A 669 0.14 -16.92 8.19
CA TYR A 669 0.75 -18.25 8.10
C TYR A 669 0.99 -18.68 6.65
N LEU A 670 0.24 -18.14 5.68
CA LEU A 670 0.49 -18.37 4.26
C LEU A 670 1.73 -17.58 3.83
N LYS A 671 2.85 -18.28 3.59
CA LYS A 671 4.10 -17.67 3.13
C LYS A 671 4.46 -18.12 1.73
N SER A 672 4.89 -17.16 0.90
CA SER A 672 5.34 -17.44 -0.47
C SER A 672 6.67 -16.75 -0.74
N GLU A 673 7.70 -17.53 -1.05
CA GLU A 673 9.06 -17.06 -1.28
C GLU A 673 9.41 -17.14 -2.78
N TYR A 674 10.00 -16.07 -3.29
CA TYR A 674 10.70 -15.99 -4.56
C TYR A 674 12.19 -16.25 -4.32
N GLN A 675 12.78 -17.16 -5.07
CA GLN A 675 14.23 -17.39 -5.09
C GLN A 675 14.72 -17.32 -6.54
N LEU A 676 15.78 -16.55 -6.79
CA LEU A 676 16.44 -16.42 -8.08
C LEU A 676 17.94 -16.67 -7.91
N ASN A 677 18.50 -17.49 -8.80
CA ASN A 677 19.92 -17.84 -8.84
C ASN A 677 20.51 -17.48 -10.20
N TYR A 678 21.71 -16.88 -10.17
CA TYR A 678 22.51 -16.58 -11.35
C TYR A 678 23.44 -17.77 -11.61
N LEU A 679 23.34 -18.39 -12.79
CA LEU A 679 24.12 -19.58 -13.09
C LEU A 679 25.54 -19.23 -13.51
N ASP A 680 26.51 -19.89 -12.92
CA ASP A 680 27.91 -19.78 -13.32
C ASP A 680 28.16 -20.62 -14.58
N LYS A 681 28.02 -20.01 -15.76
CA LYS A 681 28.55 -20.57 -17.01
C LYS A 681 29.60 -19.61 -17.55
N ILE A 682 30.80 -20.16 -17.68
CA ILE A 682 32.04 -19.49 -18.05
C ILE A 682 31.93 -18.99 -19.49
N ASP A 683 31.87 -17.68 -19.67
CA ASP A 683 32.73 -16.98 -20.63
C ASP A 683 32.98 -15.55 -20.12
N ARG A 684 34.14 -15.36 -19.49
CA ARG A 684 34.44 -14.22 -18.59
C ARG A 684 34.75 -12.90 -19.30
N ILE A 685 34.61 -12.81 -20.62
CA ILE A 685 35.11 -11.64 -21.38
C ILE A 685 34.05 -11.05 -22.32
N THR A 686 33.05 -11.82 -22.76
CA THR A 686 31.92 -11.32 -23.56
C THR A 686 30.69 -12.20 -23.30
N SER A 687 29.98 -12.02 -22.19
CA SER A 687 28.75 -12.79 -21.94
C SER A 687 27.61 -12.30 -22.85
N GLU A 688 27.61 -12.77 -24.10
CA GLU A 688 26.51 -12.64 -25.06
C GLU A 688 25.21 -13.28 -24.54
N LYS A 689 25.30 -14.06 -23.45
CA LYS A 689 24.20 -14.80 -22.85
C LYS A 689 24.30 -14.84 -21.33
N ILE A 690 23.19 -14.54 -20.65
CA ILE A 690 23.03 -14.67 -19.19
C ILE A 690 21.89 -15.65 -18.91
N GLU A 691 22.16 -16.66 -18.07
CA GLU A 691 21.17 -17.66 -17.65
C GLU A 691 20.82 -17.51 -16.16
N LEU A 692 19.53 -17.34 -15.87
CA LEU A 692 19.00 -17.22 -14.51
C LEU A 692 17.96 -18.32 -14.27
N LYS A 693 17.90 -18.82 -13.03
CA LYS A 693 16.85 -19.75 -12.59
C LYS A 693 16.06 -19.16 -11.44
N SER A 694 14.75 -18.98 -11.63
CA SER A 694 13.87 -18.55 -10.54
C SER A 694 12.89 -19.65 -10.14
N LYS A 695 12.47 -19.65 -8.88
CA LYS A 695 11.43 -20.53 -8.36
C LYS A 695 10.58 -19.80 -7.34
N VAL A 696 9.31 -20.18 -7.30
CA VAL A 696 8.33 -19.72 -6.32
C VAL A 696 7.98 -20.89 -5.41
N ILE A 697 8.21 -20.73 -4.12
CA ILE A 697 7.93 -21.73 -3.09
C ILE A 697 6.75 -21.24 -2.26
N CYS A 698 5.77 -22.11 -2.05
CA CYS A 698 4.65 -21.86 -1.15
C CYS A 698 4.78 -22.75 0.07
N SER A 699 4.70 -22.18 1.27
CA SER A 699 4.86 -22.90 2.52
C SER A 699 3.50 -22.98 3.22
N TYR A 700 2.67 -23.97 2.87
CA TYR A 700 1.46 -24.37 3.62
C TYR A 700 0.74 -25.59 2.99
N PRO A 701 0.48 -26.69 3.74
CA PRO A 701 1.03 -27.05 5.05
C PRO A 701 2.50 -27.49 4.98
N ASN A 702 2.95 -27.94 3.81
CA ASN A 702 4.34 -28.28 3.51
C ASN A 702 4.88 -27.33 2.44
N GLU A 703 6.21 -27.23 2.33
CA GLU A 703 6.84 -26.50 1.23
C GLU A 703 6.58 -27.20 -0.10
N LYS A 704 6.02 -26.46 -1.05
CA LYS A 704 5.78 -26.93 -2.41
C LYS A 704 6.28 -25.90 -3.40
N VAL A 705 7.01 -26.37 -4.41
CA VAL A 705 7.39 -25.52 -5.54
C VAL A 705 6.15 -25.25 -6.39
N TYR A 706 5.72 -24.00 -6.41
CA TYR A 706 4.56 -23.55 -7.17
C TYR A 706 4.90 -23.41 -8.66
N LEU A 707 6.07 -22.83 -8.95
CA LEU A 707 6.51 -22.47 -10.30
C LEU A 707 8.04 -22.43 -10.35
N LYS A 708 8.63 -22.91 -11.45
CA LYS A 708 10.07 -22.79 -11.74
C LYS A 708 10.24 -22.11 -13.10
N ASN A 709 11.30 -21.32 -13.26
CA ASN A 709 11.61 -20.65 -14.51
C ASN A 709 13.09 -20.78 -14.86
N GLU A 710 13.35 -20.84 -16.15
CA GLU A 710 14.65 -20.55 -16.74
C GLU A 710 14.51 -19.27 -17.56
N ILE A 711 15.26 -18.24 -17.20
CA ILE A 711 15.28 -16.94 -17.83
C ILE A 711 16.61 -16.82 -18.55
N ILE A 712 16.57 -16.59 -19.85
CA ILE A 712 17.74 -16.47 -20.70
C ILE A 712 17.69 -15.09 -21.34
N VAL A 713 18.77 -14.34 -21.17
CA VAL A 713 18.97 -13.03 -21.81
C VAL A 713 20.12 -13.17 -22.79
N GLU A 714 19.88 -12.87 -24.07
CA GLU A 714 20.86 -12.97 -25.15
C GLU A 714 21.09 -11.60 -25.81
N SER A 715 22.16 -11.48 -26.60
CA SER A 715 22.50 -10.28 -27.36
C SER A 715 21.32 -9.75 -28.19
N GLY A 716 21.24 -8.42 -28.33
CA GLY A 716 20.09 -7.75 -28.96
C GLY A 716 18.86 -7.58 -28.05
N ALA A 717 19.05 -7.66 -26.72
CA ALA A 717 17.99 -7.56 -25.71
C ALA A 717 16.89 -8.62 -25.88
N LEU A 718 17.29 -9.82 -26.30
CA LEU A 718 16.39 -10.95 -26.48
C LEU A 718 16.13 -11.62 -25.12
N LEU A 719 14.86 -11.70 -24.74
CA LEU A 719 14.44 -12.32 -23.49
C LEU A 719 13.65 -13.60 -23.78
N ARG A 720 14.14 -14.74 -23.30
CA ARG A 720 13.44 -16.03 -23.38
C ARG A 720 13.17 -16.55 -21.98
N ILE A 721 11.92 -16.91 -21.69
CA ILE A 721 11.53 -17.45 -20.39
C ILE A 721 10.82 -18.79 -20.60
N LYS A 722 11.38 -19.86 -20.03
CA LYS A 722 10.73 -21.17 -19.92
C LYS A 722 10.14 -21.31 -18.53
N ILE A 723 8.83 -21.53 -18.45
CA ILE A 723 8.04 -21.57 -17.24
C ILE A 723 7.52 -22.99 -17.03
N TYR A 724 7.83 -23.58 -15.88
CA TYR A 724 7.41 -24.92 -15.49
C TYR A 724 6.40 -24.85 -14.35
N THR A 725 5.19 -25.36 -14.60
CA THR A 725 4.09 -25.39 -13.60
C THR A 725 3.38 -26.74 -13.62
N LYS A 726 3.33 -27.46 -12.49
CA LYS A 726 2.55 -28.70 -12.33
C LYS A 726 2.71 -29.71 -13.50
N GLY A 727 3.95 -29.94 -13.95
CA GLY A 727 4.25 -30.87 -15.05
C GLY A 727 4.02 -30.35 -16.47
N LYS A 728 3.68 -29.06 -16.63
CA LYS A 728 3.52 -28.39 -17.92
C LYS A 728 4.59 -27.33 -18.13
N THR A 729 4.93 -27.09 -19.39
CA THR A 729 5.89 -26.07 -19.81
C THR A 729 5.19 -25.01 -20.67
N LEU A 730 5.56 -23.75 -20.47
CA LEU A 730 5.21 -22.61 -21.32
C LEU A 730 6.51 -21.87 -21.65
N GLU A 731 6.74 -21.59 -22.91
CA GLU A 731 7.92 -20.88 -23.38
C GLU A 731 7.51 -19.60 -24.09
N ILE A 732 8.05 -18.48 -23.63
CA ILE A 732 7.79 -17.15 -24.17
C ILE A 732 9.10 -16.48 -24.58
N ARG A 733 9.02 -15.64 -25.62
CA ARG A 733 10.16 -14.89 -26.14
C ARG A 733 9.76 -13.47 -26.46
N CYS A 734 10.59 -12.51 -26.10
CA CYS A 734 10.52 -11.15 -26.62
C CYS A 734 11.70 -10.96 -27.59
N GLY A 735 11.38 -10.65 -28.85
CA GLY A 735 12.38 -10.51 -29.93
C GLY A 735 13.15 -9.18 -29.89
N ASN A 736 12.55 -8.13 -29.31
CA ASN A 736 13.21 -6.85 -29.06
C ASN A 736 12.49 -6.14 -27.91
N MET A 737 13.11 -6.05 -26.73
CA MET A 737 12.54 -5.30 -25.61
C MET A 737 12.55 -3.79 -25.86
N GLN A 738 13.36 -3.27 -26.81
CA GLN A 738 13.51 -1.84 -27.10
C GLN A 738 12.59 -1.30 -28.23
N ALA A 739 11.48 -1.97 -28.53
CA ALA A 739 10.64 -1.59 -29.67
C ALA A 739 9.81 -0.29 -29.43
N TYR A 740 10.33 0.82 -29.96
CA TYR A 740 9.76 2.18 -30.08
C TYR A 740 9.75 3.05 -28.81
#